data_AF-A0AAE6EW11-F1
#
_entry.id   AF-A0AAE6EW11-F1
#
_cell.length_a   1.000
_cell.length_b   1.000
_cell.length_c   1.000
_cell.angle_alpha   90.00
_cell.angle_beta   90.00
_cell.angle_gamma   90.00
#
_symmetry.space_group_name_H-M   'P 1'
#
loop_
_entity.id
_entity.type
_entity.pdbx_description
1 polymer ?
#
loop_
_entity_poly.entity_id
_entity_poly.type
_entity_poly.pdbx_seq_one_letter_code
_entity_poly.pdbx_strand_id
1 'polypeptide(L)'
;MKLILDWIPVIFSIGNLLYAIANDCGSIYILTGIFIFIICSAYYTIFRLHILHPKGVFAVSAIIIDENNKMLLIKNNNGLHMQPGSYYRTNKPMLNMSLETPFKKMIETIRKETGLEDIDIELIDLSYSGNNREYLLKDLLKTDEEKKFFREYLNHNITPPPFFMIQEFGDNKTSKEKYHISMYYAFKLKNLQKNPKLIFKDIDEFENLSVYKDLKYVYNKLIMLYKKTNYPTSNIRLCRFNDKTKTVCWRMTHHCSTHCRHCFIDIEVDTNPININVDYDKIYNNISKYQVEKMVLSGGEPFLISNLFDIVEKINESPVMKFSICTNGIYYHNQIALIDKINQFSKFDKFVVSLEGYKNDNYCKTKHIEKNNNAFDKVVEFLSKCQSLNIRFNINVIGDSYFLSNTKKFIDFWRDKKIEDITISYPIRTRNNSKTDLLKTYQKIINGDFGDVSFIKNIELIIPICEDTICPSRQNIFSIDSSGDFHKNCIDFNDKNSTSLLINREDYKHLVEVHVAGLCIKQENEIISILIARRSPDRDLFPDKYEGCGGQLRPGELFNDGVKRHFKIEMGLDVEVINKIHRFYYISPNKQSPIQGVFFLCMYKSGEPKSINHTEVKWVTLDELKSMSESVFIKDVKNEMIALVNQYVQSTKK
;
A
#
# COMPACT_ATOMS: atom_id res chain seq x y z
N MET A 1 24.78 22.12 30.68
CA MET A 1 25.05 21.71 32.07
C MET A 1 25.48 22.91 32.94
N LYS A 2 26.56 23.63 32.61
CA LYS A 2 27.00 24.83 33.38
C LYS A 2 25.90 25.92 33.48
N LEU A 3 25.30 26.25 32.34
CA LEU A 3 24.15 27.17 32.23
C LEU A 3 22.89 26.74 33.01
N ILE A 4 22.76 25.45 33.36
CA ILE A 4 21.62 24.95 34.17
C ILE A 4 21.95 25.11 35.65
N LEU A 5 23.20 24.83 36.03
CA LEU A 5 23.68 24.99 37.41
C LEU A 5 23.68 26.47 37.86
N ASP A 6 23.92 27.40 36.93
CA ASP A 6 23.93 28.85 37.21
C ASP A 6 22.53 29.42 37.51
N TRP A 7 21.46 28.73 37.09
CA TRP A 7 20.06 29.19 37.27
C TRP A 7 19.38 28.58 38.51
N ILE A 8 19.92 27.50 39.08
CA ILE A 8 19.38 26.86 40.28
C ILE A 8 19.27 27.83 41.47
N PRO A 9 20.26 28.71 41.76
CA PRO A 9 20.17 29.66 42.87
C PRO A 9 19.08 30.72 42.67
N VAL A 10 18.85 31.15 41.42
CA VAL A 10 17.82 32.14 41.06
C VAL A 10 16.43 31.53 41.21
N ILE A 11 16.26 30.28 40.78
CA ILE A 11 15.01 29.53 40.90
C ILE A 11 14.66 29.29 42.38
N PHE A 12 15.65 28.95 43.21
CA PHE A 12 15.45 28.80 44.66
C PHE A 12 15.10 30.14 45.35
N SER A 13 15.73 31.24 44.93
CA SER A 13 15.45 32.56 45.50
C SER A 13 14.04 33.05 45.16
N ILE A 14 13.56 32.80 43.94
CA ILE A 14 12.19 33.10 43.51
C ILE A 14 11.19 32.20 44.26
N GLY A 15 11.50 30.90 44.44
CA GLY A 15 10.67 29.98 45.21
C GLY A 15 10.49 30.42 46.67
N ASN A 16 11.57 30.86 47.32
CA ASN A 16 11.51 31.36 48.70
C ASN A 16 10.75 32.69 48.83
N LEU A 17 10.89 33.60 47.85
CA LEU A 17 10.14 34.85 47.83
C LEU A 17 8.62 34.60 47.64
N LEU A 18 8.26 33.64 46.79
CA LEU A 18 6.87 33.25 46.55
C LEU A 18 6.25 32.52 47.74
N TYR A 19 7.03 31.72 48.47
CA TYR A 19 6.60 31.07 49.72
C TYR A 19 6.32 32.10 50.83
N ALA A 20 7.13 33.16 50.91
CA ALA A 20 6.95 34.23 51.90
C ALA A 20 5.73 35.13 51.63
N ILE A 21 5.21 35.16 50.40
CA ILE A 21 4.06 36.00 50.00
C ILE A 21 2.73 35.23 50.10
N ALA A 22 2.76 33.89 50.18
CA ALA A 22 1.58 33.06 50.15
C ALA A 22 0.94 32.88 51.55
N ASN A 23 0.12 33.84 51.97
CA ASN A 23 -0.67 33.74 53.22
C ASN A 23 -2.09 33.18 53.04
N ASP A 24 -2.44 32.69 51.85
CA ASP A 24 -3.78 32.13 51.62
C ASP A 24 -3.74 30.98 50.61
N CYS A 25 -4.45 29.89 50.90
CA CYS A 25 -4.33 28.59 50.22
C CYS A 25 -4.63 28.65 48.71
N GLY A 26 -5.45 29.60 48.25
CA GLY A 26 -5.74 29.80 46.82
C GLY A 26 -4.54 30.32 46.02
N SER A 27 -3.70 31.14 46.64
CA SER A 27 -2.51 31.75 46.02
C SER A 27 -1.44 30.71 45.71
N ILE A 28 -1.32 29.69 46.58
CA ILE A 28 -0.37 28.58 46.42
C ILE A 28 -0.69 27.78 45.16
N TYR A 29 -1.95 27.44 44.91
CA TYR A 29 -2.32 26.68 43.71
C TYR A 29 -2.07 27.45 42.40
N ILE A 30 -2.36 28.75 42.38
CA ILE A 30 -2.11 29.59 41.21
C ILE A 30 -0.61 29.74 40.96
N LEU A 31 0.18 29.98 42.01
CA LEU A 31 1.63 30.11 41.90
C LEU A 31 2.30 28.79 41.51
N THR A 32 1.83 27.66 42.05
CA THR A 32 2.32 26.33 41.66
C THR A 32 1.98 26.03 40.19
N GLY A 33 0.78 26.41 39.73
CA GLY A 33 0.37 26.30 38.34
C GLY A 33 1.23 27.15 37.38
N ILE A 34 1.55 28.38 37.76
CA ILE A 34 2.45 29.26 36.98
C ILE A 34 3.87 28.69 36.96
N PHE A 35 4.35 28.16 38.09
CA PHE A 35 5.69 27.57 38.18
C PHE A 35 5.81 26.29 37.33
N ILE A 36 4.80 25.42 37.36
CA ILE A 36 4.70 24.24 36.48
C ILE A 36 4.63 24.69 35.03
N PHE A 37 3.87 25.73 34.69
CA PHE A 37 3.78 26.24 33.32
C PHE A 37 5.13 26.79 32.82
N ILE A 38 5.87 27.53 33.65
CA ILE A 38 7.20 28.05 33.31
C ILE A 38 8.19 26.90 33.14
N ILE A 39 8.18 25.90 34.03
CA ILE A 39 9.03 24.72 33.91
C ILE A 39 8.66 23.92 32.65
N CYS A 40 7.39 23.66 32.40
CA CYS A 40 6.94 22.95 31.21
C CYS A 40 7.24 23.73 29.93
N SER A 41 7.12 25.06 29.94
CA SER A 41 7.47 25.91 28.80
C SER A 41 8.98 25.95 28.58
N ALA A 42 9.79 26.07 29.63
CA ALA A 42 11.25 26.01 29.55
C ALA A 42 11.73 24.63 29.10
N TYR A 43 11.12 23.56 29.62
CA TYR A 43 11.37 22.19 29.21
C TYR A 43 10.95 22.00 27.76
N TYR A 44 9.78 22.49 27.33
CA TYR A 44 9.33 22.44 25.94
C TYR A 44 10.27 23.21 25.00
N THR A 45 10.78 24.38 25.41
CA THR A 45 11.78 25.15 24.65
C THR A 45 13.13 24.41 24.58
N ILE A 46 13.60 23.84 25.69
CA ILE A 46 14.86 23.07 25.76
C ILE A 46 14.73 21.75 24.97
N PHE A 47 13.59 21.07 25.05
CA PHE A 47 13.26 19.83 24.34
C PHE A 47 13.16 20.10 22.84
N ARG A 48 12.53 21.21 22.42
CA ARG A 48 12.58 21.71 21.03
C ARG A 48 14.00 22.02 20.56
N LEU A 49 14.90 22.45 21.44
CA LEU A 49 16.28 22.79 21.09
C LEU A 49 17.21 21.57 21.07
N HIS A 50 16.86 20.43 21.67
CA HIS A 50 17.79 19.29 21.85
C HIS A 50 17.33 17.95 21.25
N ILE A 51 16.06 17.75 20.92
CA ILE A 51 15.58 16.50 20.32
C ILE A 51 15.28 16.69 18.83
N LEU A 52 16.08 16.00 18.02
CA LEU A 52 15.81 15.61 16.63
C LEU A 52 15.64 16.73 15.61
N HIS A 53 16.69 17.51 15.38
CA HIS A 53 16.84 18.22 14.10
C HIS A 53 17.79 17.41 13.22
N PRO A 54 17.31 16.71 12.16
CA PRO A 54 18.20 16.06 11.23
C PRO A 54 19.13 17.15 10.68
N LYS A 55 20.45 16.98 10.86
CA LYS A 55 21.44 17.73 10.08
C LYS A 55 21.25 17.31 8.62
N GLY A 56 20.40 18.05 7.94
CA GLY A 56 20.07 17.85 6.54
C GLY A 56 20.72 18.94 5.71
N VAL A 57 21.21 18.56 4.53
CA VAL A 57 21.52 19.53 3.48
C VAL A 57 20.28 19.65 2.61
N PHE A 58 19.81 20.88 2.43
CA PHE A 58 18.79 21.17 1.43
C PHE A 58 19.50 21.70 0.19
N ALA A 59 19.40 20.97 -0.90
CA ALA A 59 19.86 21.42 -2.21
C ALA A 59 18.63 21.86 -3.01
N VAL A 60 18.70 23.04 -3.64
CA VAL A 60 17.69 23.48 -4.60
C VAL A 60 18.37 23.66 -5.94
N SER A 61 17.85 22.99 -6.97
CA SER A 61 18.44 22.97 -8.31
C SER A 61 17.38 23.32 -9.35
N ALA A 62 17.81 24.02 -10.39
CA ALA A 62 17.01 24.25 -11.58
C ALA A 62 17.40 23.25 -12.68
N ILE A 63 16.40 22.75 -13.38
CA ILE A 63 16.54 22.02 -14.63
C ILE A 63 15.96 22.89 -15.73
N ILE A 64 16.82 23.35 -16.63
CA ILE A 64 16.43 24.20 -17.74
C ILE A 64 16.50 23.36 -19.01
N ILE A 65 15.39 23.31 -19.74
CA ILE A 65 15.30 22.62 -21.03
C ILE A 65 15.06 23.63 -22.16
N ASP A 66 15.59 23.32 -23.34
CA ASP A 66 15.29 24.08 -24.55
C ASP A 66 13.95 23.63 -25.19
N GLU A 67 13.61 24.24 -26.33
CA GLU A 67 12.43 23.92 -27.12
C GLU A 67 12.38 22.48 -27.66
N ASN A 68 13.54 21.81 -27.75
CA ASN A 68 13.69 20.44 -28.19
C ASN A 68 13.82 19.44 -27.02
N ASN A 69 13.60 19.88 -25.77
CA ASN A 69 13.76 19.11 -24.52
C ASN A 69 15.20 18.75 -24.16
N LYS A 70 16.21 19.37 -24.77
CA LYS A 70 17.60 19.16 -24.41
C LYS A 70 17.90 19.89 -23.11
N MET A 71 18.72 19.29 -22.24
CA MET A 71 19.06 19.88 -20.94
C MET A 71 20.21 20.86 -21.05
N LEU A 72 20.11 21.99 -20.35
CA LEU A 72 21.21 22.92 -20.15
C LEU A 72 22.29 22.31 -19.26
N LEU A 73 23.56 22.48 -19.67
CA LEU A 73 24.75 22.15 -18.91
C LEU A 73 25.64 23.37 -18.72
N ILE A 74 26.24 23.44 -17.54
CA ILE A 74 27.25 24.44 -17.20
C ILE A 74 28.62 23.77 -17.15
N LYS A 75 29.59 24.36 -17.84
CA LYS A 75 30.99 23.92 -17.81
C LYS A 75 31.74 24.65 -16.70
N ASN A 76 32.39 23.92 -15.80
CA ASN A 76 33.33 24.46 -14.82
C ASN A 76 34.72 23.81 -14.96
N ASN A 77 35.67 24.19 -14.09
CA ASN A 77 37.05 23.69 -14.11
C ASN A 77 37.17 22.17 -13.90
N ASN A 78 36.12 21.52 -13.39
CA ASN A 78 36.06 20.10 -13.08
C ASN A 78 35.16 19.31 -14.06
N GLY A 79 34.76 19.90 -15.20
CA GLY A 79 33.95 19.24 -16.23
C GLY A 79 32.59 19.90 -16.50
N LEU A 80 31.68 19.17 -17.16
CA LEU A 80 30.28 19.58 -17.32
C LEU A 80 29.48 19.14 -16.09
N HIS A 81 28.74 20.06 -15.49
CA HIS A 81 27.93 19.80 -14.30
C HIS A 81 26.53 20.37 -14.47
N MET A 82 25.60 19.81 -13.69
CA MET A 82 24.28 20.36 -13.53
C MET A 82 24.30 21.47 -12.49
N GLN A 83 24.13 22.67 -13.00
CA GLN A 83 23.77 23.85 -12.23
C GLN A 83 22.99 24.75 -13.19
N PRO A 84 22.05 25.57 -12.70
CA PRO A 84 22.21 26.33 -11.45
C PRO A 84 21.51 25.69 -10.25
N GLY A 85 22.17 25.72 -9.10
CA GLY A 85 21.61 25.21 -7.85
C GLY A 85 22.32 25.75 -6.63
N SER A 86 21.56 26.06 -5.59
CA SER A 86 22.06 26.59 -4.31
C SER A 86 22.02 25.51 -3.24
N TYR A 87 23.10 25.40 -2.46
CA TYR A 87 23.17 24.52 -1.30
C TYR A 87 22.88 25.31 -0.02
N TYR A 88 22.05 24.75 0.84
CA TYR A 88 21.76 25.28 2.17
C TYR A 88 22.31 24.31 3.21
N ARG A 89 23.37 24.75 3.91
CA ARG A 89 23.87 24.11 5.12
C ARG A 89 23.41 24.89 6.33
N THR A 90 22.42 24.39 7.06
CA THR A 90 21.95 25.05 8.27
C THR A 90 22.74 24.55 9.47
N ASN A 91 23.70 25.35 9.96
CA ASN A 91 24.33 25.13 11.28
C ASN A 91 23.61 25.90 12.41
N LYS A 92 22.53 26.62 12.13
CA LYS A 92 21.72 27.39 13.10
C LYS A 92 20.21 27.28 12.79
N PRO A 93 19.32 27.44 13.79
CA PRO A 93 17.88 27.29 13.64
C PRO A 93 17.29 28.30 12.64
N MET A 94 16.49 27.81 11.67
CA MET A 94 15.85 28.59 10.60
C MET A 94 14.65 29.45 11.06
N LEU A 95 14.60 29.91 12.30
CA LEU A 95 13.43 30.65 12.80
C LEU A 95 13.40 32.14 12.42
N ASN A 96 14.55 32.73 12.04
CA ASN A 96 14.65 34.19 11.80
C ASN A 96 15.36 34.60 10.49
N MET A 97 15.54 33.71 9.51
CA MET A 97 15.93 34.20 8.18
C MET A 97 14.70 34.82 7.54
N SER A 98 14.79 36.09 7.11
CA SER A 98 13.90 36.61 6.08
C SER A 98 13.94 35.62 4.91
N LEU A 99 12.79 35.08 4.53
CA LEU A 99 12.65 34.12 3.43
C LEU A 99 12.97 34.81 2.10
N GLU A 100 14.25 35.06 1.83
CA GLU A 100 14.71 34.87 0.46
C GLU A 100 14.48 33.39 0.17
N THR A 101 13.38 33.10 -0.49
CA THR A 101 12.92 31.73 -0.70
C THR A 101 14.03 30.94 -1.35
N PRO A 102 14.19 29.63 -1.04
CA PRO A 102 15.20 28.81 -1.69
C PRO A 102 15.19 28.90 -3.22
N PHE A 103 14.00 29.15 -3.77
CA PHE A 103 13.72 29.53 -5.15
C PHE A 103 14.35 30.87 -5.59
N LYS A 104 14.17 31.97 -4.83
CA LYS A 104 14.75 33.28 -5.18
C LYS A 104 16.28 33.21 -5.31
N LYS A 105 16.95 32.54 -4.37
CA LYS A 105 18.41 32.36 -4.45
C LYS A 105 18.83 31.40 -5.57
N MET A 106 18.01 30.40 -5.87
CA MET A 106 18.21 29.54 -7.03
C MET A 106 18.15 30.41 -8.30
N ILE A 107 17.11 31.24 -8.47
CA ILE A 107 16.97 32.20 -9.59
C ILE A 107 18.19 33.14 -9.68
N GLU A 108 18.66 33.71 -8.57
CA GLU A 108 19.89 34.51 -8.54
C GLU A 108 21.13 33.71 -8.97
N THR A 109 21.20 32.43 -8.60
CA THR A 109 22.26 31.51 -9.05
C THR A 109 22.14 31.23 -10.55
N ILE A 110 20.91 31.08 -11.08
CA ILE A 110 20.67 30.97 -12.52
C ILE A 110 21.24 32.19 -13.24
N ARG A 111 20.84 33.39 -12.83
CA ARG A 111 21.31 34.64 -13.42
C ARG A 111 22.84 34.74 -13.37
N LYS A 112 23.44 34.42 -12.23
CA LYS A 112 24.89 34.50 -12.03
C LYS A 112 25.68 33.51 -12.88
N GLU A 113 25.25 32.26 -12.96
CA GLU A 113 26.03 31.18 -13.59
C GLU A 113 25.75 31.02 -15.08
N THR A 114 24.54 31.38 -15.53
CA THR A 114 24.10 31.22 -16.92
C THR A 114 23.91 32.54 -17.65
N GLY A 115 23.78 33.66 -16.94
CA GLY A 115 23.41 34.95 -17.53
C GLY A 115 21.97 35.02 -18.04
N LEU A 116 21.13 34.02 -17.76
CA LEU A 116 19.71 34.01 -18.12
C LEU A 116 18.92 34.88 -17.12
N GLU A 117 18.13 35.81 -17.62
CA GLU A 117 17.21 36.61 -16.81
C GLU A 117 15.84 35.92 -16.68
N ASP A 118 14.99 36.40 -15.76
CA ASP A 118 13.67 35.80 -15.51
C ASP A 118 12.76 35.78 -16.76
N ILE A 119 12.99 36.68 -17.71
CA ILE A 119 12.25 36.74 -18.97
C ILE A 119 12.67 35.63 -19.97
N ASP A 120 13.88 35.09 -19.80
CA ASP A 120 14.44 34.08 -20.69
C ASP A 120 13.99 32.67 -20.33
N ILE A 121 13.50 32.47 -19.10
CA ILE A 121 13.08 31.19 -18.57
C ILE A 121 11.63 31.23 -18.10
N GLU A 122 10.85 30.23 -18.48
CA GLU A 122 9.49 30.04 -18.03
C GLU A 122 9.43 28.86 -17.07
N LEU A 123 8.91 29.09 -15.88
CA LEU A 123 8.68 28.00 -14.95
C LEU A 123 7.63 27.03 -15.51
N ILE A 124 7.98 25.76 -15.52
CA ILE A 124 7.05 24.68 -15.87
C ILE A 124 6.19 24.37 -14.64
N ASP A 125 4.87 24.53 -14.76
CA ASP A 125 3.94 24.12 -13.71
C ASP A 125 3.83 22.58 -13.64
N LEU A 126 4.57 22.02 -12.69
CA LEU A 126 4.59 20.60 -12.36
C LEU A 126 3.41 20.18 -11.46
N SER A 127 2.50 21.10 -11.11
CA SER A 127 1.32 20.76 -10.33
C SER A 127 0.41 19.79 -11.10
N TYR A 128 0.11 18.66 -10.45
CA TYR A 128 -0.73 17.61 -10.98
C TYR A 128 -2.21 17.99 -10.73
N SER A 129 -3.00 18.07 -11.80
CA SER A 129 -4.44 18.41 -11.75
C SER A 129 -5.38 17.20 -11.63
N GLY A 130 -4.85 15.97 -11.55
CA GLY A 130 -5.65 14.77 -11.24
C GLY A 130 -5.60 14.41 -9.76
N ASN A 131 -6.50 13.54 -9.29
CA ASN A 131 -6.57 13.05 -7.91
C ASN A 131 -5.30 12.29 -7.39
N ASN A 132 -4.20 12.25 -8.14
CA ASN A 132 -2.94 11.60 -7.76
C ASN A 132 -1.87 12.57 -7.24
N ARG A 133 -2.26 13.59 -6.46
CA ARG A 133 -1.28 14.43 -5.73
C ARG A 133 -0.48 13.64 -4.68
N GLU A 134 -0.92 12.44 -4.32
CA GLU A 134 -0.34 11.66 -3.20
C GLU A 134 0.74 10.64 -3.61
N TYR A 135 0.85 10.27 -4.89
CA TYR A 135 1.52 9.01 -5.26
C TYR A 135 3.05 9.06 -5.22
N LEU A 136 3.67 10.24 -5.17
CA LEU A 136 5.13 10.37 -5.20
C LEU A 136 5.77 10.57 -3.81
N LEU A 137 4.98 10.89 -2.77
CA LEU A 137 5.50 11.35 -1.48
C LEU A 137 5.21 10.42 -0.29
N LYS A 138 4.18 9.58 -0.36
CA LYS A 138 3.84 8.65 0.75
C LYS A 138 4.92 7.59 1.01
N ASP A 139 5.67 7.20 -0.02
CA ASP A 139 6.69 6.15 0.09
C ASP A 139 8.07 6.66 0.54
N LEU A 140 8.28 7.99 0.59
CA LEU A 140 9.60 8.60 0.88
C LEU A 140 9.68 9.31 2.24
N LEU A 141 8.55 9.79 2.79
CA LEU A 141 8.50 10.49 4.08
C LEU A 141 8.15 9.51 5.21
N LYS A 142 9.12 9.19 6.05
CA LYS A 142 9.01 8.11 7.04
C LYS A 142 8.34 8.56 8.35
N THR A 143 8.40 9.85 8.68
CA THR A 143 7.91 10.38 9.97
C THR A 143 6.76 11.37 9.82
N ASP A 144 5.93 11.49 10.86
CA ASP A 144 4.79 12.41 10.85
C ASP A 144 5.18 13.88 10.98
N GLU A 145 6.38 14.16 11.50
CA GLU A 145 6.97 15.51 11.56
C GLU A 145 7.43 15.99 10.17
N GLU A 146 8.04 15.12 9.36
CA GLU A 146 8.38 15.42 7.96
C GLU A 146 7.13 15.70 7.13
N LYS A 147 6.06 14.91 7.34
CA LYS A 147 4.75 15.14 6.71
C LYS A 147 4.12 16.46 7.16
N LYS A 148 4.31 16.87 8.42
CA LYS A 148 3.77 18.12 8.96
C LYS A 148 4.52 19.35 8.44
N PHE A 149 5.86 19.32 8.45
CA PHE A 149 6.70 20.36 7.86
C PHE A 149 6.38 20.59 6.38
N PHE A 150 6.16 19.50 5.63
CA PHE A 150 5.78 19.56 4.22
C PHE A 150 4.40 20.20 3.99
N ARG A 151 3.42 19.88 4.83
CA ARG A 151 2.08 20.53 4.79
C ARG A 151 2.17 22.02 5.10
N GLU A 152 2.98 22.40 6.08
CA GLU A 152 3.20 23.83 6.42
C GLU A 152 3.89 24.58 5.27
N TYR A 153 4.89 23.99 4.60
CA TYR A 153 5.54 24.56 3.42
C TYR A 153 4.58 24.80 2.25
N LEU A 154 3.70 23.83 1.95
CA LEU A 154 2.69 23.96 0.89
C LEU A 154 1.61 25.00 1.20
N ASN A 155 1.23 25.15 2.47
CA ASN A 155 0.17 26.08 2.89
C ASN A 155 0.59 27.56 2.86
N HIS A 156 1.89 27.85 2.78
CA HIS A 156 2.39 29.22 2.88
C HIS A 156 2.43 30.03 1.58
N ASN A 157 1.89 29.56 0.44
CA ASN A 157 1.73 30.34 -0.82
C ASN A 157 3.00 31.04 -1.39
N ILE A 158 4.18 30.78 -0.83
CA ILE A 158 5.36 31.62 -1.06
C ILE A 158 6.21 31.15 -2.27
N THR A 159 5.94 29.97 -2.85
CA THR A 159 6.63 29.50 -4.08
C THR A 159 5.89 28.36 -4.79
N PRO A 160 5.99 28.22 -6.13
CA PRO A 160 5.46 27.06 -6.86
C PRO A 160 6.10 25.75 -6.35
N PRO A 161 5.37 24.61 -6.31
CA PRO A 161 5.89 23.39 -5.70
C PRO A 161 7.00 22.75 -6.55
N PRO A 162 8.22 22.55 -6.03
CA PRO A 162 9.27 21.82 -6.73
C PRO A 162 9.00 20.31 -6.73
N PHE A 163 9.68 19.58 -7.62
CA PHE A 163 9.82 18.13 -7.52
C PHE A 163 10.88 17.80 -6.46
N PHE A 164 10.62 16.82 -5.58
CA PHE A 164 11.52 16.49 -4.47
C PHE A 164 12.16 15.11 -4.66
N MET A 165 13.44 15.00 -4.31
CA MET A 165 14.12 13.72 -4.11
C MET A 165 14.79 13.68 -2.74
N ILE A 166 14.62 12.58 -2.03
CA ILE A 166 15.27 12.33 -0.74
C ILE A 166 16.25 11.17 -0.95
N GLN A 167 17.53 11.42 -0.71
CA GLN A 167 18.57 10.41 -0.76
C GLN A 167 19.08 10.13 0.66
N GLU A 168 18.95 8.87 1.09
CA GLU A 168 19.46 8.38 2.37
C GLU A 168 20.87 7.84 2.13
N PHE A 169 21.90 8.52 2.65
CA PHE A 169 23.26 8.02 2.57
C PHE A 169 23.46 7.01 3.70
N GLY A 170 23.84 5.78 3.35
CA GLY A 170 24.19 4.75 4.34
C GLY A 170 25.40 5.18 5.19
N ASP A 171 25.58 4.52 6.34
CA ASP A 171 26.52 4.87 7.42
C ASP A 171 28.01 4.99 7.05
N ASN A 172 28.38 4.83 5.77
CA ASN A 172 29.75 4.89 5.29
C ASN A 172 30.08 6.19 4.55
N LYS A 173 30.49 7.20 5.33
CA LYS A 173 31.64 8.12 5.08
C LYS A 173 31.43 9.40 5.90
N THR A 174 32.17 9.56 6.99
CA THR A 174 32.69 10.80 7.62
C THR A 174 31.86 12.10 7.72
N SER A 175 30.66 12.23 7.15
CA SER A 175 29.78 13.39 7.30
C SER A 175 28.71 13.09 8.35
N LYS A 176 28.44 14.04 9.24
CA LYS A 176 27.35 13.97 10.23
C LYS A 176 25.97 14.21 9.58
N GLU A 177 25.83 13.95 8.28
CA GLU A 177 24.68 14.33 7.44
C GLU A 177 23.88 13.06 7.11
N LYS A 178 22.72 12.87 7.76
CA LYS A 178 21.88 11.67 7.58
C LYS A 178 20.98 11.69 6.35
N TYR A 179 20.63 12.89 5.86
CA TYR A 179 19.65 13.06 4.79
C TYR A 179 20.06 14.19 3.84
N HIS A 180 19.93 13.93 2.54
CA HIS A 180 20.07 14.93 1.48
C HIS A 180 18.72 15.11 0.79
N ILE A 181 18.13 16.31 0.91
CA ILE A 181 16.86 16.65 0.28
C ILE A 181 17.15 17.57 -0.89
N SER A 182 16.94 17.06 -2.10
CA SER A 182 17.08 17.81 -3.35
C SER A 182 15.71 18.27 -3.83
N MET A 183 15.55 19.58 -4.03
CA MET A 183 14.38 20.19 -4.66
C MET A 183 14.75 20.59 -6.09
N TYR A 184 13.93 20.20 -7.06
CA TYR A 184 14.13 20.49 -8.47
C TYR A 184 12.99 21.36 -9.00
N TYR A 185 13.34 22.50 -9.57
CA TYR A 185 12.44 23.34 -10.35
C TYR A 185 12.72 23.15 -11.84
N ALA A 186 11.69 22.98 -12.65
CA ALA A 186 11.84 22.82 -14.09
C ALA A 186 11.48 24.12 -14.81
N PHE A 187 12.31 24.53 -15.75
CA PHE A 187 12.11 25.72 -16.57
C PHE A 187 12.27 25.40 -18.05
N LYS A 188 11.47 26.07 -18.88
CA LYS A 188 11.60 26.08 -20.34
C LYS A 188 12.30 27.35 -20.77
N LEU A 189 13.26 27.26 -21.67
CA LEU A 189 13.89 28.43 -22.27
C LEU A 189 12.96 29.06 -23.31
N LYS A 190 12.75 30.38 -23.23
CA LYS A 190 11.91 31.17 -24.15
C LYS A 190 12.71 31.86 -25.24
N ASN A 191 13.92 32.35 -24.94
CA ASN A 191 14.77 33.09 -25.88
C ASN A 191 16.22 32.60 -25.81
N LEU A 192 16.75 32.06 -26.91
CA LEU A 192 18.10 31.45 -26.97
C LEU A 192 19.21 32.44 -27.38
N GLN A 193 18.86 33.68 -27.71
CA GLN A 193 19.82 34.64 -28.24
C GLN A 193 20.59 35.35 -27.12
N LYS A 194 21.74 34.79 -26.70
CA LYS A 194 23.02 35.53 -26.50
C LYS A 194 24.13 34.86 -25.69
N ASN A 195 24.02 33.61 -25.21
CA ASN A 195 25.12 33.02 -24.44
C ASN A 195 25.75 31.76 -25.09
N PRO A 196 26.83 31.91 -25.88
CA PRO A 196 27.53 30.79 -26.53
C PRO A 196 28.25 29.84 -25.55
N LYS A 197 28.22 30.12 -24.24
CA LYS A 197 28.76 29.24 -23.19
C LYS A 197 27.77 28.19 -22.70
N LEU A 198 26.48 28.33 -23.03
CA LEU A 198 25.43 27.40 -22.64
C LEU A 198 25.41 26.21 -23.58
N ILE A 199 25.50 25.00 -23.03
CA ILE A 199 25.58 23.76 -23.81
C ILE A 199 24.32 22.96 -23.55
N PHE A 200 23.61 22.56 -24.61
CA PHE A 200 22.41 21.74 -24.52
C PHE A 200 22.68 20.33 -25.07
N LYS A 201 22.24 19.30 -24.34
CA LYS A 201 22.53 17.89 -24.68
C LYS A 201 21.30 16.98 -24.49
N ASP A 202 21.24 15.94 -25.31
CA ASP A 202 20.21 14.88 -25.26
C ASP A 202 20.52 13.86 -24.15
N ILE A 203 19.50 13.38 -23.41
CA ILE A 203 19.67 12.55 -22.19
C ILE A 203 20.46 11.24 -22.38
N ASP A 204 20.49 10.73 -23.61
CA ASP A 204 21.22 9.51 -23.96
C ASP A 204 22.73 9.76 -24.14
N GLU A 205 23.16 11.02 -24.35
CA GLU A 205 24.58 11.38 -24.43
C GLU A 205 25.28 11.38 -23.04
N PHE A 206 24.55 11.08 -21.97
CA PHE A 206 24.99 11.23 -20.59
C PHE A 206 25.43 9.90 -19.91
N GLU A 207 25.37 8.75 -20.60
CA GLU A 207 25.66 7.41 -20.03
C GLU A 207 27.05 7.27 -19.36
N ASN A 208 28.01 8.12 -19.72
CA ASN A 208 29.40 8.06 -19.26
C ASN A 208 29.72 8.95 -18.03
N LEU A 209 28.74 9.63 -17.43
CA LEU A 209 28.98 10.51 -16.26
C LEU A 209 28.74 9.76 -14.93
N SER A 210 29.61 9.96 -13.93
CA SER A 210 29.51 9.28 -12.63
C SER A 210 28.28 9.67 -11.80
N VAL A 211 27.64 10.81 -12.10
CA VAL A 211 26.43 11.35 -11.45
C VAL A 211 25.13 10.90 -12.17
N TYR A 212 25.24 10.06 -13.20
CA TYR A 212 24.19 9.83 -14.20
C TYR A 212 22.87 9.22 -13.69
N LYS A 213 22.91 8.34 -12.67
CA LYS A 213 21.71 7.57 -12.26
C LYS A 213 20.58 8.45 -11.71
N ASP A 214 20.91 9.38 -10.82
CA ASP A 214 19.92 10.26 -10.19
C ASP A 214 19.41 11.30 -11.20
N LEU A 215 20.28 11.75 -12.12
CA LEU A 215 19.95 12.75 -13.13
C LEU A 215 19.02 12.22 -14.22
N LYS A 216 19.27 11.00 -14.72
CA LYS A 216 18.37 10.34 -15.68
C LYS A 216 16.98 10.13 -15.07
N TYR A 217 16.92 9.74 -13.80
CA TYR A 217 15.65 9.56 -13.08
C TYR A 217 14.86 10.88 -12.98
N VAL A 218 15.50 11.96 -12.53
CA VAL A 218 14.86 13.27 -12.38
C VAL A 218 14.42 13.83 -13.74
N TYR A 219 15.29 13.77 -14.76
CA TYR A 219 14.95 14.22 -16.11
C TYR A 219 13.77 13.44 -16.70
N ASN A 220 13.80 12.10 -16.62
CA ASN A 220 12.70 11.27 -17.12
C ASN A 220 11.38 11.62 -16.42
N LYS A 221 11.41 11.86 -15.11
CA LYS A 221 10.22 12.28 -14.35
C LYS A 221 9.74 13.69 -14.69
N LEU A 222 10.65 14.62 -14.97
CA LEU A 222 10.29 16.00 -15.36
C LEU A 222 9.77 16.07 -16.79
N ILE A 223 10.37 15.36 -17.74
CA ILE A 223 9.82 15.19 -19.09
C ILE A 223 8.47 14.50 -19.05
N MET A 224 8.29 13.50 -18.17
CA MET A 224 7.00 12.84 -17.93
C MET A 224 5.94 13.83 -17.44
N LEU A 225 6.27 14.75 -16.53
CA LEU A 225 5.35 15.78 -16.03
C LEU A 225 5.12 16.92 -17.05
N TYR A 226 6.15 17.29 -17.81
CA TYR A 226 6.14 18.38 -18.79
C TYR A 226 5.38 18.02 -20.07
N LYS A 227 5.51 16.79 -20.57
CA LYS A 227 4.85 16.35 -21.81
C LYS A 227 3.33 16.21 -21.71
N LYS A 228 2.74 16.32 -20.51
CA LYS A 228 1.32 16.52 -20.11
C LYS A 228 0.13 16.11 -21.03
N THR A 229 0.27 15.28 -22.08
CA THR A 229 -0.83 14.93 -23.00
C THR A 229 -0.85 13.48 -23.53
N ASN A 230 0.12 12.62 -23.21
CA ASN A 230 0.33 11.39 -23.97
C ASN A 230 0.52 10.12 -23.12
N TYR A 231 -0.10 10.00 -21.95
CA TYR A 231 -0.05 8.76 -21.16
C TYR A 231 -1.45 8.22 -20.88
N PRO A 232 -1.61 6.88 -20.84
CA PRO A 232 -2.91 6.26 -20.63
C PRO A 232 -3.50 6.62 -19.28
N THR A 233 -4.82 6.74 -19.24
CA THR A 233 -5.58 6.67 -17.99
C THR A 233 -5.28 5.33 -17.33
N SER A 234 -4.69 5.36 -16.14
CA SER A 234 -4.26 4.16 -15.42
C SER A 234 -5.07 3.93 -14.17
N ASN A 235 -5.39 2.66 -13.90
CA ASN A 235 -6.17 2.27 -12.73
C ASN A 235 -5.71 0.90 -12.20
N ILE A 236 -5.77 0.73 -10.87
CA ILE A 236 -5.52 -0.55 -10.21
C ILE A 236 -6.80 -1.00 -9.53
N ARG A 237 -7.34 -2.16 -9.94
CA ARG A 237 -8.47 -2.81 -9.28
C ARG A 237 -8.00 -3.96 -8.41
N LEU A 238 -8.49 -3.96 -7.17
CA LEU A 238 -8.21 -5.01 -6.19
C LEU A 238 -9.14 -6.22 -6.34
N CYS A 239 -10.06 -6.19 -7.29
CA CYS A 239 -10.95 -7.30 -7.61
C CYS A 239 -11.40 -7.20 -9.07
N ARG A 240 -11.45 -8.36 -9.75
CA ARG A 240 -11.78 -8.47 -11.17
C ARG A 240 -13.19 -7.98 -11.51
N PHE A 241 -14.09 -8.12 -10.56
CA PHE A 241 -15.50 -7.82 -10.70
C PHE A 241 -15.92 -6.64 -9.83
N ASN A 242 -14.97 -5.96 -9.18
CA ASN A 242 -15.29 -4.77 -8.40
C ASN A 242 -15.66 -3.65 -9.35
N ASP A 243 -16.95 -3.51 -9.53
CA ASP A 243 -17.56 -2.38 -10.19
C ASP A 243 -18.27 -1.57 -9.10
N LYS A 244 -18.26 -0.25 -9.23
CA LYS A 244 -19.15 0.62 -8.42
C LYS A 244 -20.62 0.27 -8.66
N THR A 245 -20.88 -0.43 -9.76
CA THR A 245 -22.18 -0.87 -10.24
C THR A 245 -22.42 -2.34 -9.95
N LYS A 246 -23.69 -2.72 -9.77
CA LYS A 246 -24.07 -4.12 -9.55
C LYS A 246 -23.94 -4.91 -10.85
N THR A 247 -22.98 -5.84 -10.90
CA THR A 247 -22.60 -6.57 -12.11
C THR A 247 -22.87 -8.06 -11.96
N VAL A 248 -23.48 -8.67 -12.98
CA VAL A 248 -23.62 -10.13 -13.10
C VAL A 248 -22.71 -10.67 -14.19
N CYS A 249 -21.97 -11.74 -13.91
CA CYS A 249 -21.20 -12.48 -14.89
C CYS A 249 -21.91 -13.77 -15.25
N TRP A 250 -22.44 -13.86 -16.47
CA TRP A 250 -23.12 -15.06 -16.95
C TRP A 250 -22.16 -15.95 -17.71
N ARG A 251 -21.89 -17.14 -17.17
CA ARG A 251 -21.09 -18.19 -17.79
C ARG A 251 -22.01 -19.12 -18.55
N MET A 252 -22.23 -18.78 -19.80
CA MET A 252 -23.30 -19.36 -20.61
C MET A 252 -23.07 -20.83 -20.97
N THR A 253 -21.83 -21.29 -20.96
CA THR A 253 -21.44 -22.65 -21.36
C THR A 253 -20.10 -23.06 -20.75
N HIS A 254 -19.83 -24.36 -20.71
CA HIS A 254 -18.48 -24.92 -20.48
C HIS A 254 -17.74 -25.26 -21.79
N HIS A 255 -18.43 -25.24 -22.94
CA HIS A 255 -17.84 -25.55 -24.25
C HIS A 255 -16.89 -24.44 -24.68
N CYS A 256 -15.66 -24.81 -25.04
CA CYS A 256 -14.64 -23.87 -25.46
C CYS A 256 -13.74 -24.48 -26.54
N SER A 257 -13.30 -23.64 -27.47
CA SER A 257 -12.37 -24.01 -28.52
C SER A 257 -10.91 -24.16 -28.07
N THR A 258 -10.62 -23.84 -26.80
CA THR A 258 -9.25 -23.71 -26.28
C THR A 258 -9.14 -24.24 -24.87
N HIS A 259 -7.99 -24.82 -24.51
CA HIS A 259 -7.69 -25.26 -23.14
C HIS A 259 -6.62 -24.39 -22.48
N CYS A 260 -6.94 -23.10 -22.33
CA CYS A 260 -6.02 -22.09 -21.80
C CYS A 260 -5.37 -22.51 -20.48
N ARG A 261 -4.05 -22.34 -20.37
CA ARG A 261 -3.28 -22.70 -19.17
C ARG A 261 -3.80 -22.04 -17.88
N HIS A 262 -4.34 -20.83 -18.02
CA HIS A 262 -4.84 -19.97 -16.94
C HIS A 262 -6.35 -20.03 -16.77
N CYS A 263 -7.06 -20.94 -17.48
CA CYS A 263 -8.51 -21.03 -17.41
C CYS A 263 -8.97 -21.35 -15.99
N PHE A 264 -9.90 -20.57 -15.48
CA PHE A 264 -10.52 -20.78 -14.17
C PHE A 264 -11.93 -21.39 -14.28
N ILE A 265 -12.37 -21.69 -15.51
CA ILE A 265 -13.61 -22.40 -15.81
C ILE A 265 -13.23 -23.81 -16.19
N ASP A 266 -13.99 -24.78 -15.69
CA ASP A 266 -13.84 -26.18 -16.09
C ASP A 266 -14.50 -26.33 -17.44
N ILE A 267 -13.67 -26.57 -18.46
CA ILE A 267 -14.08 -26.49 -19.85
C ILE A 267 -14.19 -27.87 -20.48
N GLU A 268 -15.12 -27.98 -21.42
CA GLU A 268 -15.21 -29.08 -22.38
C GLU A 268 -14.63 -28.57 -23.70
N VAL A 269 -13.51 -29.16 -24.13
CA VAL A 269 -12.83 -28.72 -25.35
C VAL A 269 -13.56 -29.29 -26.55
N ASP A 270 -14.35 -28.45 -27.20
CA ASP A 270 -15.09 -28.78 -28.42
C ASP A 270 -15.21 -27.52 -29.30
N THR A 271 -15.15 -27.70 -30.60
CA THR A 271 -15.33 -26.65 -31.62
C THR A 271 -16.73 -26.69 -32.24
N ASN A 272 -17.53 -27.72 -31.96
CA ASN A 272 -18.89 -27.84 -32.44
C ASN A 272 -19.79 -26.79 -31.76
N PRO A 273 -20.55 -26.02 -32.56
CA PRO A 273 -21.52 -25.08 -32.00
C PRO A 273 -22.63 -25.79 -31.22
N ILE A 274 -23.10 -25.16 -30.14
CA ILE A 274 -24.17 -25.68 -29.28
C ILE A 274 -25.34 -24.70 -29.19
N ASN A 275 -26.53 -25.19 -28.86
CA ASN A 275 -27.63 -24.34 -28.40
C ASN A 275 -27.76 -24.44 -26.89
N ILE A 276 -28.07 -23.33 -26.24
CA ILE A 276 -28.43 -23.33 -24.82
C ILE A 276 -29.88 -22.92 -24.63
N ASN A 277 -30.55 -23.58 -23.69
CA ASN A 277 -31.91 -23.23 -23.28
C ASN A 277 -31.83 -22.28 -22.11
N VAL A 278 -32.58 -21.18 -22.17
CA VAL A 278 -32.54 -20.11 -21.17
C VAL A 278 -33.94 -19.87 -20.61
N ASP A 279 -34.04 -19.88 -19.29
CA ASP A 279 -35.21 -19.39 -18.57
C ASP A 279 -35.08 -17.87 -18.35
N TYR A 280 -35.61 -17.10 -19.30
CA TYR A 280 -35.50 -15.63 -19.27
C TYR A 280 -36.27 -15.00 -18.11
N ASP A 281 -37.42 -15.56 -17.71
CA ASP A 281 -38.23 -15.04 -16.61
C ASP A 281 -37.44 -15.11 -15.30
N LYS A 282 -36.78 -16.25 -15.05
CA LYS A 282 -35.89 -16.41 -13.89
C LYS A 282 -34.73 -15.42 -13.90
N ILE A 283 -34.12 -15.17 -15.06
CA ILE A 283 -33.02 -14.22 -15.20
C ILE A 283 -33.51 -12.79 -14.94
N TYR A 284 -34.61 -12.37 -15.57
CA TYR A 284 -35.18 -11.02 -15.45
C TYR A 284 -35.65 -10.72 -14.03
N ASN A 285 -36.26 -11.70 -13.36
CA ASN A 285 -36.67 -11.60 -11.96
C ASN A 285 -35.46 -11.35 -11.05
N ASN A 286 -34.35 -12.08 -11.25
CA ASN A 286 -33.13 -11.87 -10.47
C ASN A 286 -32.43 -10.55 -10.78
N ILE A 287 -32.35 -10.16 -12.06
CA ILE A 287 -31.83 -8.83 -12.48
C ILE A 287 -32.58 -7.73 -11.75
N SER A 288 -33.92 -7.80 -11.75
CA SER A 288 -34.78 -6.79 -11.11
C SER A 288 -34.62 -6.81 -9.59
N LYS A 289 -34.68 -7.99 -8.97
CA LYS A 289 -34.55 -8.20 -7.52
C LYS A 289 -33.23 -7.64 -6.98
N TYR A 290 -32.13 -7.85 -7.68
CA TYR A 290 -30.81 -7.39 -7.26
C TYR A 290 -30.43 -6.02 -7.81
N GLN A 291 -31.23 -5.45 -8.71
CA GLN A 291 -30.97 -4.20 -9.43
C GLN A 291 -29.65 -4.26 -10.20
N VAL A 292 -29.47 -5.32 -10.98
CA VAL A 292 -28.27 -5.52 -11.80
C VAL A 292 -28.20 -4.43 -12.87
N GLU A 293 -27.10 -3.68 -12.88
CA GLU A 293 -26.85 -2.60 -13.83
C GLU A 293 -26.09 -3.09 -15.06
N LYS A 294 -25.15 -4.03 -14.86
CA LYS A 294 -24.28 -4.54 -15.93
C LYS A 294 -24.29 -6.06 -16.00
N MET A 295 -24.26 -6.59 -17.22
CA MET A 295 -24.11 -8.02 -17.49
C MET A 295 -22.86 -8.29 -18.32
N VAL A 296 -22.07 -9.28 -17.92
CA VAL A 296 -20.91 -9.75 -18.69
C VAL A 296 -21.20 -11.17 -19.15
N LEU A 297 -21.37 -11.36 -20.45
CA LEU A 297 -21.52 -12.66 -21.08
C LEU A 297 -20.14 -13.30 -21.23
N SER A 298 -20.00 -14.51 -20.70
CA SER A 298 -18.76 -15.29 -20.65
C SER A 298 -19.11 -16.78 -20.62
N GLY A 299 -18.23 -17.64 -20.12
CA GLY A 299 -18.35 -19.10 -20.12
C GLY A 299 -17.03 -19.73 -20.53
N GLY A 300 -17.09 -20.87 -21.22
CA GLY A 300 -16.07 -21.31 -22.17
C GLY A 300 -15.91 -20.26 -23.26
N GLU A 301 -16.53 -20.46 -24.42
CA GLU A 301 -16.52 -19.46 -25.51
C GLU A 301 -17.93 -19.09 -25.97
N PRO A 302 -18.43 -17.86 -25.69
CA PRO A 302 -19.76 -17.44 -26.12
C PRO A 302 -20.02 -17.57 -27.61
N PHE A 303 -19.02 -17.33 -28.46
CA PHE A 303 -19.21 -17.45 -29.90
C PHE A 303 -19.53 -18.88 -30.36
N LEU A 304 -19.27 -19.93 -29.57
CA LEU A 304 -19.70 -21.30 -29.88
C LEU A 304 -21.20 -21.55 -29.64
N ILE A 305 -21.93 -20.59 -29.06
CA ILE A 305 -23.38 -20.69 -28.85
C ILE A 305 -24.10 -20.27 -30.14
N SER A 306 -24.70 -21.22 -30.84
CA SER A 306 -25.41 -21.03 -32.10
C SER A 306 -26.57 -20.04 -31.99
N ASN A 307 -27.31 -20.07 -30.87
CA ASN A 307 -28.41 -19.13 -30.57
C ASN A 307 -27.96 -17.90 -29.76
N LEU A 308 -26.68 -17.51 -29.80
CA LEU A 308 -26.16 -16.34 -29.07
C LEU A 308 -26.90 -15.05 -29.45
N PHE A 309 -27.22 -14.87 -30.73
CA PHE A 309 -27.91 -13.67 -31.21
C PHE A 309 -29.27 -13.48 -30.52
N ASP A 310 -30.08 -14.55 -30.47
CA ASP A 310 -31.40 -14.53 -29.85
C ASP A 310 -31.31 -14.22 -28.34
N ILE A 311 -30.28 -14.76 -27.67
CA ILE A 311 -30.02 -14.49 -26.25
C ILE A 311 -29.64 -13.02 -26.04
N VAL A 312 -28.79 -12.47 -26.90
CA VAL A 312 -28.39 -11.05 -26.83
C VAL A 312 -29.57 -10.13 -27.10
N GLU A 313 -30.45 -10.48 -28.04
CA GLU A 313 -31.71 -9.76 -28.28
C GLU A 313 -32.57 -9.72 -27.01
N LYS A 314 -32.75 -10.87 -26.36
CA LYS A 314 -33.48 -10.97 -25.07
C LYS A 314 -32.80 -10.20 -23.95
N ILE A 315 -31.47 -10.15 -23.89
CA ILE A 315 -30.77 -9.33 -22.89
C ILE A 315 -30.99 -7.84 -23.16
N ASN A 316 -31.01 -7.43 -24.43
CA ASN A 316 -31.28 -6.05 -24.81
C ASN A 316 -32.71 -5.61 -24.43
N GLU A 317 -33.66 -6.53 -24.38
CA GLU A 317 -35.02 -6.30 -23.86
C GLU A 317 -35.10 -6.25 -22.32
N SER A 318 -34.13 -6.84 -21.62
CA SER A 318 -34.13 -6.98 -20.16
C SER A 318 -33.91 -5.67 -19.38
N PRO A 319 -34.16 -5.61 -18.06
CA PRO A 319 -33.93 -4.41 -17.25
C PRO A 319 -32.47 -3.99 -17.06
N VAL A 320 -31.49 -4.77 -17.57
CA VAL A 320 -30.07 -4.41 -17.46
C VAL A 320 -29.77 -3.12 -18.20
N MET A 321 -28.82 -2.31 -17.72
CA MET A 321 -28.46 -1.06 -18.38
C MET A 321 -27.47 -1.28 -19.52
N LYS A 322 -26.48 -2.16 -19.32
CA LYS A 322 -25.44 -2.46 -20.30
C LYS A 322 -24.99 -3.91 -20.25
N PHE A 323 -24.52 -4.43 -21.38
CA PHE A 323 -23.84 -5.72 -21.42
C PHE A 323 -22.54 -5.73 -22.22
N SER A 324 -21.61 -6.60 -21.86
CA SER A 324 -20.35 -6.85 -22.57
C SER A 324 -20.18 -8.33 -22.83
N ILE A 325 -19.38 -8.69 -23.84
CA ILE A 325 -19.10 -10.09 -24.20
C ILE A 325 -17.60 -10.37 -24.05
N CYS A 326 -17.26 -11.30 -23.18
CA CYS A 326 -15.90 -11.84 -23.03
C CYS A 326 -15.68 -12.98 -24.02
N THR A 327 -14.65 -12.89 -24.85
CA THR A 327 -14.34 -13.90 -25.87
C THR A 327 -12.83 -14.14 -25.98
N ASN A 328 -12.43 -15.32 -26.43
CA ASN A 328 -11.07 -15.58 -26.88
C ASN A 328 -10.79 -15.06 -28.31
N GLY A 329 -11.83 -14.56 -29.01
CA GLY A 329 -11.72 -14.00 -30.36
C GLY A 329 -11.55 -15.03 -31.47
N ILE A 330 -11.67 -16.32 -31.15
CA ILE A 330 -11.62 -17.42 -32.11
C ILE A 330 -13.06 -17.83 -32.42
N TYR A 331 -13.42 -17.73 -33.69
CA TYR A 331 -14.73 -18.13 -34.20
C TYR A 331 -14.62 -19.34 -35.12
N TYR A 332 -15.73 -20.05 -35.23
CA TYR A 332 -15.91 -21.17 -36.13
C TYR A 332 -17.07 -20.86 -37.07
N HIS A 333 -17.02 -21.45 -38.27
CA HIS A 333 -18.00 -21.15 -39.32
C HIS A 333 -18.08 -19.63 -39.59
N ASN A 334 -19.29 -19.08 -39.77
CA ASN A 334 -19.51 -17.67 -40.07
C ASN A 334 -19.89 -16.82 -38.84
N GLN A 335 -19.52 -17.24 -37.63
CA GLN A 335 -19.90 -16.55 -36.38
C GLN A 335 -19.31 -15.12 -36.27
N ILE A 336 -18.24 -14.81 -37.00
CA ILE A 336 -17.70 -13.44 -37.09
C ILE A 336 -18.74 -12.44 -37.62
N ALA A 337 -19.70 -12.90 -38.43
CA ALA A 337 -20.83 -12.09 -38.92
C ALA A 337 -21.93 -11.84 -37.87
N LEU A 338 -21.71 -12.22 -36.61
CA LEU A 338 -22.56 -11.80 -35.49
C LEU A 338 -22.09 -10.48 -34.88
N ILE A 339 -20.83 -10.11 -35.07
CA ILE A 339 -20.21 -8.94 -34.43
C ILE A 339 -20.89 -7.63 -34.85
N ASP A 340 -21.18 -7.49 -36.14
CA ASP A 340 -21.88 -6.33 -36.71
C ASP A 340 -23.33 -6.25 -36.22
N LYS A 341 -24.02 -7.39 -36.15
CA LYS A 341 -25.39 -7.48 -35.63
C LYS A 341 -25.47 -7.11 -34.15
N ILE A 342 -24.55 -7.63 -33.33
CA ILE A 342 -24.50 -7.35 -31.89
C ILE A 342 -24.29 -5.85 -31.62
N ASN A 343 -23.50 -5.18 -32.45
CA ASN A 343 -23.26 -3.74 -32.32
C ASN A 343 -24.51 -2.87 -32.54
N GLN A 344 -25.58 -3.40 -33.14
CA GLN A 344 -26.82 -2.66 -33.35
C GLN A 344 -27.66 -2.54 -32.06
N PHE A 345 -27.38 -3.36 -31.04
CA PHE A 345 -28.11 -3.33 -29.79
C PHE A 345 -27.67 -2.15 -28.91
N SER A 346 -28.63 -1.31 -28.51
CA SER A 346 -28.36 -0.07 -27.77
C SER A 346 -27.72 -0.27 -26.40
N LYS A 347 -27.93 -1.44 -25.77
CA LYS A 347 -27.34 -1.78 -24.47
C LYS A 347 -25.98 -2.47 -24.58
N PHE A 348 -25.51 -2.80 -25.78
CA PHE A 348 -24.18 -3.37 -25.96
C PHE A 348 -23.10 -2.32 -25.65
N ASP A 349 -22.15 -2.65 -24.78
CA ASP A 349 -21.07 -1.75 -24.37
C ASP A 349 -19.77 -1.99 -25.13
N LYS A 350 -19.29 -3.24 -25.14
CA LYS A 350 -18.00 -3.64 -25.74
C LYS A 350 -17.76 -5.15 -25.74
N PHE A 351 -16.79 -5.57 -26.55
CA PHE A 351 -16.11 -6.85 -26.40
C PHE A 351 -14.95 -6.77 -25.40
N VAL A 352 -14.72 -7.84 -24.65
CA VAL A 352 -13.51 -8.06 -23.83
C VAL A 352 -12.76 -9.25 -24.40
N VAL A 353 -11.67 -9.01 -25.12
CA VAL A 353 -10.98 -10.02 -25.93
C VAL A 353 -9.75 -10.54 -25.17
N SER A 354 -9.68 -11.84 -24.94
CA SER A 354 -8.57 -12.47 -24.24
C SER A 354 -7.37 -12.67 -25.18
N LEU A 355 -6.31 -11.89 -24.99
CA LEU A 355 -5.16 -11.82 -25.89
C LEU A 355 -3.85 -12.11 -25.14
N GLU A 356 -3.53 -13.39 -24.95
CA GLU A 356 -2.28 -13.84 -24.32
C GLU A 356 -1.18 -14.19 -25.34
N GLY A 357 -0.93 -13.27 -26.28
CA GLY A 357 0.25 -13.32 -27.14
C GLY A 357 0.33 -12.19 -28.18
N TYR A 358 1.52 -12.01 -28.74
CA TYR A 358 1.83 -11.01 -29.78
C TYR A 358 2.25 -11.66 -31.12
N LYS A 359 2.27 -13.00 -31.19
CA LYS A 359 2.53 -13.79 -32.40
C LYS A 359 1.93 -15.19 -32.27
N ASN A 360 1.72 -15.86 -33.41
CA ASN A 360 1.05 -17.16 -33.49
C ASN A 360 1.62 -18.23 -32.54
N ASP A 361 2.94 -18.46 -32.58
CA ASP A 361 3.60 -19.47 -31.74
C ASP A 361 3.25 -19.33 -30.25
N ASN A 362 3.26 -18.10 -29.75
CA ASN A 362 3.08 -17.85 -28.34
C ASN A 362 1.60 -17.90 -27.96
N TYR A 363 0.75 -17.28 -28.76
CA TYR A 363 -0.69 -17.31 -28.54
C TYR A 363 -1.20 -18.76 -28.47
N CYS A 364 -0.84 -19.58 -29.45
CA CYS A 364 -1.21 -21.00 -29.50
C CYS A 364 -0.67 -21.79 -28.30
N LYS A 365 0.56 -21.49 -27.85
CA LYS A 365 1.13 -22.12 -26.65
C LYS A 365 0.32 -21.81 -25.39
N THR A 366 -0.11 -20.55 -25.20
CA THR A 366 -0.88 -20.16 -24.00
C THR A 366 -2.30 -20.73 -24.03
N LYS A 367 -2.91 -20.78 -25.22
CA LYS A 367 -4.26 -21.31 -25.45
C LYS A 367 -4.32 -22.85 -25.53
N HIS A 368 -3.17 -23.53 -25.55
CA HIS A 368 -3.04 -24.98 -25.81
C HIS A 368 -3.73 -25.42 -27.11
N ILE A 369 -3.43 -24.73 -28.21
CA ILE A 369 -3.93 -25.05 -29.55
C ILE A 369 -2.73 -25.35 -30.47
N GLU A 370 -2.91 -26.21 -31.46
CA GLU A 370 -1.91 -26.45 -32.50
C GLU A 370 -1.64 -25.19 -33.35
N LYS A 371 -0.39 -25.01 -33.78
CA LYS A 371 0.06 -23.77 -34.45
C LYS A 371 -0.55 -23.55 -35.84
N ASN A 372 -0.92 -24.63 -36.52
CA ASN A 372 -1.53 -24.67 -37.85
C ASN A 372 -3.03 -24.28 -37.86
N ASN A 373 -3.65 -24.06 -36.71
CA ASN A 373 -5.08 -23.73 -36.62
C ASN A 373 -5.42 -22.26 -36.92
N ASN A 374 -4.45 -21.43 -37.32
CA ASN A 374 -4.61 -20.00 -37.61
C ASN A 374 -5.33 -19.21 -36.50
N ALA A 375 -5.25 -19.68 -35.25
CA ALA A 375 -6.01 -19.12 -34.13
C ALA A 375 -5.62 -17.67 -33.83
N PHE A 376 -4.33 -17.34 -33.98
CA PHE A 376 -3.86 -15.97 -33.81
C PHE A 376 -4.33 -15.04 -34.93
N ASP A 377 -4.37 -15.53 -36.17
CA ASP A 377 -4.85 -14.75 -37.31
C ASP A 377 -6.34 -14.44 -37.16
N LYS A 378 -7.14 -15.41 -36.70
CA LYS A 378 -8.56 -15.20 -36.39
C LYS A 378 -8.80 -14.11 -35.33
N VAL A 379 -8.05 -14.12 -34.22
CA VAL A 379 -8.22 -13.05 -33.21
C VAL A 379 -7.74 -11.70 -33.74
N VAL A 380 -6.70 -11.65 -34.57
CA VAL A 380 -6.28 -10.40 -35.23
C VAL A 380 -7.33 -9.90 -36.22
N GLU A 381 -7.97 -10.80 -36.97
CA GLU A 381 -9.09 -10.50 -37.86
C GLU A 381 -10.29 -9.97 -37.07
N PHE A 382 -10.63 -10.60 -35.94
CA PHE A 382 -11.69 -10.16 -35.03
C PHE A 382 -11.44 -8.72 -34.56
N LEU A 383 -10.22 -8.42 -34.11
CA LEU A 383 -9.85 -7.07 -33.66
C LEU A 383 -9.93 -6.06 -34.82
N SER A 384 -9.44 -6.42 -36.00
CA SER A 384 -9.49 -5.57 -37.19
C SER A 384 -10.94 -5.29 -37.63
N LYS A 385 -11.82 -6.30 -37.51
CA LYS A 385 -13.25 -6.17 -37.78
C LYS A 385 -13.91 -5.21 -36.80
N CYS A 386 -13.65 -5.36 -35.50
CA CYS A 386 -14.14 -4.40 -34.49
C CYS A 386 -13.71 -2.97 -34.81
N GLN A 387 -12.44 -2.76 -35.17
CA GLN A 387 -11.91 -1.44 -35.54
C GLN A 387 -12.59 -0.85 -36.77
N SER A 388 -12.73 -1.62 -37.85
CA SER A 388 -13.40 -1.17 -39.08
C SER A 388 -14.86 -0.77 -38.89
N LEU A 389 -15.54 -1.39 -37.92
CA LEU A 389 -16.93 -1.09 -37.56
C LEU A 389 -17.05 -0.09 -36.39
N ASN A 390 -15.93 0.45 -35.91
CA ASN A 390 -15.87 1.34 -34.74
C ASN A 390 -16.53 0.74 -33.48
N ILE A 391 -16.42 -0.59 -33.32
CA ILE A 391 -16.92 -1.31 -32.17
C ILE A 391 -15.91 -1.20 -31.05
N ARG A 392 -16.38 -0.84 -29.86
CA ARG A 392 -15.53 -0.79 -28.66
C ARG A 392 -15.08 -2.20 -28.26
N PHE A 393 -13.79 -2.35 -28.02
CA PHE A 393 -13.23 -3.56 -27.43
C PHE A 393 -12.14 -3.20 -26.42
N ASN A 394 -11.92 -4.07 -25.45
CA ASN A 394 -10.81 -4.02 -24.49
C ASN A 394 -10.07 -5.35 -24.54
N ILE A 395 -8.74 -5.33 -24.59
CA ILE A 395 -7.97 -6.56 -24.49
C ILE A 395 -7.71 -6.92 -23.03
N ASN A 396 -7.92 -8.19 -22.68
CA ASN A 396 -7.48 -8.72 -21.40
C ASN A 396 -6.27 -9.65 -21.61
N VAL A 397 -5.17 -9.37 -20.93
CA VAL A 397 -3.95 -10.20 -20.92
C VAL A 397 -3.68 -10.69 -19.50
N ILE A 398 -3.26 -11.94 -19.36
CA ILE A 398 -2.82 -12.45 -18.06
C ILE A 398 -1.37 -12.07 -17.79
N GLY A 399 -1.12 -11.45 -16.65
CA GLY A 399 0.20 -11.03 -16.17
C GLY A 399 1.06 -12.18 -15.64
N ASP A 400 1.19 -13.25 -16.41
CA ASP A 400 2.03 -14.41 -16.06
C ASP A 400 3.52 -14.17 -16.35
N SER A 401 4.38 -15.17 -16.10
CA SER A 401 5.84 -14.97 -16.18
C SER A 401 6.27 -14.67 -17.60
N TYR A 402 5.53 -15.23 -18.56
CA TYR A 402 5.77 -14.99 -19.96
C TYR A 402 5.46 -13.55 -20.37
N PHE A 403 4.31 -13.01 -19.94
CA PHE A 403 3.98 -11.60 -20.14
C PHE A 403 5.08 -10.70 -19.56
N LEU A 404 5.45 -10.92 -18.29
CA LEU A 404 6.48 -10.11 -17.61
C LEU A 404 7.80 -10.09 -18.41
N SER A 405 8.29 -11.25 -18.86
CA SER A 405 9.52 -11.36 -19.64
C SER A 405 9.43 -10.81 -21.07
N ASN A 406 8.24 -10.59 -21.61
CA ASN A 406 8.04 -10.14 -23.00
C ASN A 406 7.24 -8.84 -23.12
N THR A 407 7.08 -8.09 -22.03
CA THR A 407 6.24 -6.88 -21.94
C THR A 407 6.44 -5.91 -23.11
N LYS A 408 7.69 -5.63 -23.49
CA LYS A 408 8.00 -4.76 -24.64
C LYS A 408 7.35 -5.25 -25.94
N LYS A 409 7.42 -6.54 -26.23
CA LYS A 409 6.87 -7.12 -27.48
C LYS A 409 5.35 -7.06 -27.51
N PHE A 410 4.70 -7.19 -26.36
CA PHE A 410 3.26 -6.94 -26.24
C PHE A 410 2.92 -5.49 -26.56
N ILE A 411 3.66 -4.52 -26.00
CA ILE A 411 3.44 -3.09 -26.26
C ILE A 411 3.67 -2.74 -27.73
N ASP A 412 4.74 -3.26 -28.34
CA ASP A 412 5.01 -3.06 -29.77
C ASP A 412 3.85 -3.59 -30.62
N PHE A 413 3.35 -4.79 -30.32
CA PHE A 413 2.18 -5.35 -31.01
C PHE A 413 0.90 -4.53 -30.80
N TRP A 414 0.62 -4.08 -29.58
CA TRP A 414 -0.54 -3.24 -29.29
C TRP A 414 -0.49 -1.91 -30.05
N ARG A 415 0.69 -1.32 -30.19
CA ARG A 415 0.91 -0.12 -31.00
C ARG A 415 0.61 -0.38 -32.46
N ASP A 416 1.21 -1.43 -33.03
CA ASP A 416 1.07 -1.77 -34.45
C ASP A 416 -0.39 -2.07 -34.81
N LYS A 417 -1.12 -2.70 -33.88
CA LYS A 417 -2.54 -3.01 -34.02
C LYS A 417 -3.46 -1.92 -33.52
N LYS A 418 -2.97 -0.75 -33.10
CA LYS A 418 -3.78 0.39 -32.60
C LYS A 418 -4.77 -0.04 -31.50
N ILE A 419 -4.28 -0.78 -30.51
CA ILE A 419 -5.07 -1.24 -29.37
C ILE A 419 -4.95 -0.22 -28.23
N GLU A 420 -6.07 0.39 -27.86
CA GLU A 420 -6.07 1.56 -26.97
C GLU A 420 -6.58 1.25 -25.54
N ASP A 421 -7.35 0.18 -25.36
CA ASP A 421 -7.99 -0.22 -24.09
C ASP A 421 -7.47 -1.57 -23.63
N ILE A 422 -6.75 -1.60 -22.50
CA ILE A 422 -5.97 -2.75 -22.06
C ILE A 422 -6.24 -3.06 -20.59
N THR A 423 -6.45 -4.34 -20.29
CA THR A 423 -6.56 -4.87 -18.94
C THR A 423 -5.50 -5.94 -18.72
N ILE A 424 -4.69 -5.80 -17.67
CA ILE A 424 -3.70 -6.78 -17.25
C ILE A 424 -4.23 -7.46 -15.98
N SER A 425 -4.53 -8.75 -16.06
CA SER A 425 -5.10 -9.51 -14.95
C SER A 425 -4.09 -10.44 -14.30
N TYR A 426 -4.03 -10.44 -12.96
CA TYR A 426 -3.25 -11.43 -12.22
C TYR A 426 -3.86 -12.83 -12.37
N PRO A 427 -3.05 -13.89 -12.57
CA PRO A 427 -3.55 -15.26 -12.70
C PRO A 427 -4.17 -15.80 -11.41
N ILE A 428 -5.33 -16.46 -11.51
CA ILE A 428 -6.07 -17.00 -10.35
C ILE A 428 -5.52 -18.36 -9.91
N ARG A 429 -5.43 -19.32 -10.83
CA ARG A 429 -5.02 -20.71 -10.55
C ARG A 429 -3.49 -20.90 -10.60
N THR A 430 -2.78 -20.13 -11.42
CA THR A 430 -1.32 -20.23 -11.60
C THR A 430 -0.59 -19.16 -10.77
N ARG A 431 -0.43 -19.38 -9.46
CA ARG A 431 0.28 -18.48 -8.50
C ARG A 431 1.81 -18.47 -8.69
N ASN A 432 2.30 -18.51 -9.94
CA ASN A 432 3.72 -18.66 -10.22
C ASN A 432 4.54 -17.35 -10.10
N ASN A 433 3.88 -16.20 -10.05
CA ASN A 433 4.54 -14.90 -9.94
C ASN A 433 4.11 -14.12 -8.70
N SER A 434 5.04 -13.34 -8.17
CA SER A 434 4.74 -12.35 -7.15
C SER A 434 3.84 -11.24 -7.70
N LYS A 435 2.76 -10.90 -6.98
CA LYS A 435 1.95 -9.70 -7.24
C LYS A 435 2.83 -8.45 -7.34
N THR A 436 3.94 -8.41 -6.60
CA THR A 436 4.94 -7.34 -6.63
C THR A 436 5.61 -7.18 -8.00
N ASP A 437 5.95 -8.28 -8.68
CA ASP A 437 6.61 -8.21 -9.98
C ASP A 437 5.65 -7.71 -11.06
N LEU A 438 4.38 -8.12 -10.99
CA LEU A 438 3.34 -7.60 -11.87
C LEU A 438 3.07 -6.10 -11.63
N LEU A 439 3.03 -5.65 -10.36
CA LEU A 439 2.92 -4.23 -10.01
C LEU A 439 4.09 -3.41 -10.56
N LYS A 440 5.33 -3.90 -10.37
CA LYS A 440 6.53 -3.26 -10.91
C LYS A 440 6.49 -3.17 -12.43
N THR A 441 6.12 -4.25 -13.10
CA THR A 441 6.01 -4.25 -14.57
C THR A 441 4.92 -3.29 -15.04
N TYR A 442 3.73 -3.31 -14.43
CA TYR A 442 2.68 -2.34 -14.73
C TYR A 442 3.19 -0.90 -14.61
N GLN A 443 3.86 -0.57 -13.49
CA GLN A 443 4.48 0.74 -13.28
C GLN A 443 5.49 1.11 -14.37
N LYS A 444 6.29 0.17 -14.84
CA LYS A 444 7.22 0.38 -15.96
C LYS A 444 6.47 0.66 -17.28
N ILE A 445 5.35 0.00 -17.54
CA ILE A 445 4.50 0.25 -18.72
C ILE A 445 3.96 1.68 -18.69
N ILE A 446 3.29 2.09 -17.61
CA ILE A 446 2.71 3.44 -17.50
C ILE A 446 3.76 4.56 -17.51
N ASN A 447 5.00 4.27 -17.12
CA ASN A 447 6.11 5.23 -17.22
C ASN A 447 6.76 5.28 -18.62
N GLY A 448 6.37 4.40 -19.54
CA GLY A 448 6.98 4.32 -20.87
C GLY A 448 8.35 3.65 -20.92
N ASP A 449 8.74 2.90 -19.88
CA ASP A 449 10.06 2.26 -19.78
C ASP A 449 10.28 1.19 -20.86
N PHE A 450 9.20 0.74 -21.51
CA PHE A 450 9.22 -0.23 -22.61
C PHE A 450 8.99 0.39 -24.00
N GLY A 451 8.96 1.72 -24.08
CA GLY A 451 8.69 2.47 -25.32
C GLY A 451 7.47 3.38 -25.19
N ASP A 452 7.12 4.04 -26.28
CA ASP A 452 6.02 5.02 -26.29
C ASP A 452 4.66 4.36 -26.01
N VAL A 453 3.93 4.79 -24.99
CA VAL A 453 2.62 4.23 -24.60
C VAL A 453 1.47 5.19 -24.88
N SER A 454 1.71 6.25 -25.63
CA SER A 454 0.73 7.32 -25.88
C SER A 454 -0.49 6.91 -26.69
N PHE A 455 -0.38 5.83 -27.46
CA PHE A 455 -1.50 5.23 -28.18
C PHE A 455 -2.51 4.53 -27.25
N ILE A 456 -2.10 4.21 -26.02
CA ILE A 456 -2.98 3.58 -25.04
C ILE A 456 -3.84 4.68 -24.40
N LYS A 457 -5.17 4.56 -24.48
CA LYS A 457 -6.12 5.47 -23.83
C LYS A 457 -6.39 5.06 -22.38
N ASN A 458 -6.63 3.78 -22.15
CA ASN A 458 -6.89 3.23 -20.83
C ASN A 458 -6.10 1.95 -20.58
N ILE A 459 -5.44 1.87 -19.42
CA ILE A 459 -4.73 0.68 -18.96
C ILE A 459 -5.10 0.35 -17.52
N GLU A 460 -5.64 -0.84 -17.31
CA GLU A 460 -6.10 -1.29 -15.99
C GLU A 460 -5.31 -2.50 -15.52
N LEU A 461 -4.90 -2.51 -14.25
CA LEU A 461 -4.30 -3.67 -13.59
C LEU A 461 -5.30 -4.27 -12.61
N ILE A 462 -5.58 -5.56 -12.75
CA ILE A 462 -6.43 -6.31 -11.81
C ILE A 462 -5.55 -7.22 -10.96
N ILE A 463 -5.45 -6.93 -9.67
CA ILE A 463 -4.80 -7.80 -8.69
C ILE A 463 -5.83 -8.17 -7.62
N PRO A 464 -6.41 -9.38 -7.67
CA PRO A 464 -7.38 -9.80 -6.68
C PRO A 464 -6.71 -9.89 -5.30
N ILE A 465 -7.30 -9.20 -4.33
CA ILE A 465 -6.97 -9.34 -2.90
C ILE A 465 -7.87 -10.35 -2.19
N CYS A 466 -8.80 -11.00 -2.92
CA CYS A 466 -9.58 -12.09 -2.38
C CYS A 466 -8.66 -13.29 -2.11
N GLU A 467 -8.16 -13.36 -0.88
CA GLU A 467 -7.76 -14.61 -0.27
C GLU A 467 -9.02 -15.40 0.07
N ASP A 468 -8.92 -16.73 0.22
CA ASP A 468 -10.00 -17.73 0.19
C ASP A 468 -11.15 -17.54 1.21
N THR A 469 -11.21 -16.40 1.92
CA THR A 469 -12.10 -16.18 3.05
C THR A 469 -12.91 -14.89 3.04
N ILE A 470 -12.46 -13.78 2.44
CA ILE A 470 -13.23 -12.50 2.42
C ILE A 470 -13.11 -11.79 1.07
N CYS A 471 -14.22 -11.74 0.31
CA CYS A 471 -14.31 -10.91 -0.89
C CYS A 471 -14.90 -9.53 -0.52
N PRO A 472 -14.15 -8.43 -0.67
CA PRO A 472 -14.61 -7.09 -0.28
C PRO A 472 -15.73 -6.54 -1.18
N SER A 473 -15.96 -7.16 -2.34
CA SER A 473 -16.95 -6.74 -3.34
C SER A 473 -18.22 -7.61 -3.35
N ARG A 474 -18.43 -8.46 -2.33
CA ARG A 474 -19.54 -9.45 -2.23
C ARG A 474 -20.94 -8.88 -2.47
N GLN A 475 -21.17 -7.58 -2.27
CA GLN A 475 -22.50 -6.97 -2.40
C GLN A 475 -22.87 -6.62 -3.84
N ASN A 476 -21.89 -6.44 -4.73
CA ASN A 476 -22.11 -5.90 -6.09
C ASN A 476 -21.81 -6.91 -7.20
N ILE A 477 -21.45 -8.15 -6.85
CA ILE A 477 -21.04 -9.17 -7.83
C ILE A 477 -21.95 -10.38 -7.72
N PHE A 478 -22.47 -10.78 -8.87
CA PHE A 478 -23.30 -11.96 -9.04
C PHE A 478 -22.76 -12.80 -10.20
N SER A 479 -23.13 -14.07 -10.23
CA SER A 479 -22.89 -14.93 -11.39
C SER A 479 -24.14 -15.69 -11.79
N ILE A 480 -24.23 -16.02 -13.07
CA ILE A 480 -25.19 -16.98 -13.59
C ILE A 480 -24.36 -18.11 -14.19
N ASP A 481 -24.63 -19.36 -13.81
CA ASP A 481 -23.93 -20.51 -14.39
C ASP A 481 -24.55 -20.96 -15.72
N SER A 482 -24.00 -22.04 -16.29
CA SER A 482 -24.43 -22.61 -17.56
C SER A 482 -25.84 -23.20 -17.52
N SER A 483 -26.37 -23.49 -16.34
CA SER A 483 -27.76 -23.97 -16.14
C SER A 483 -28.75 -22.81 -15.98
N GLY A 484 -28.27 -21.56 -15.93
CA GLY A 484 -29.10 -20.39 -15.68
C GLY A 484 -29.42 -20.15 -14.21
N ASP A 485 -28.72 -20.83 -13.29
CA ASP A 485 -28.86 -20.58 -11.85
C ASP A 485 -28.08 -19.33 -11.43
N PHE A 486 -28.72 -18.49 -10.61
CA PHE A 486 -28.18 -17.21 -10.18
C PHE A 486 -27.54 -17.31 -8.79
N HIS A 487 -26.31 -16.84 -8.67
CA HIS A 487 -25.48 -16.96 -7.47
C HIS A 487 -24.98 -15.60 -7.00
N LYS A 488 -24.88 -15.41 -5.67
CA LYS A 488 -24.32 -14.20 -5.04
C LYS A 488 -22.81 -14.31 -4.83
N ASN A 489 -22.08 -14.68 -5.87
CA ASN A 489 -20.64 -14.82 -5.83
C ASN A 489 -20.05 -14.62 -7.24
N CYS A 490 -18.75 -14.87 -7.39
CA CYS A 490 -18.04 -14.68 -8.65
C CYS A 490 -17.49 -15.97 -9.27
N ILE A 491 -17.77 -17.16 -8.71
CA ILE A 491 -17.23 -18.48 -9.11
C ILE A 491 -18.36 -19.52 -9.18
N ASP A 492 -18.31 -20.46 -10.12
CA ASP A 492 -19.30 -21.52 -10.29
C ASP A 492 -19.09 -22.61 -9.25
N PHE A 493 -20.18 -23.05 -8.61
CA PHE A 493 -20.20 -24.05 -7.55
C PHE A 493 -20.20 -25.51 -8.07
N ASN A 494 -19.40 -25.85 -9.09
CA ASN A 494 -19.28 -27.24 -9.58
C ASN A 494 -17.96 -27.94 -9.20
N ASP A 495 -17.06 -27.25 -8.49
CA ASP A 495 -15.78 -27.82 -8.09
C ASP A 495 -15.98 -28.75 -6.87
N LYS A 496 -16.11 -30.07 -7.13
CA LYS A 496 -16.28 -31.15 -6.14
C LYS A 496 -15.16 -31.22 -5.09
N ASN A 497 -14.08 -30.44 -5.23
CA ASN A 497 -12.99 -30.31 -4.27
C ASN A 497 -13.04 -29.02 -3.43
N SER A 498 -14.10 -28.22 -3.53
CA SER A 498 -14.32 -27.04 -2.69
C SER A 498 -15.54 -27.20 -1.78
N THR A 499 -15.54 -28.23 -0.94
CA THR A 499 -16.43 -28.30 0.23
C THR A 499 -16.01 -27.23 1.23
N SER A 500 -16.40 -25.99 0.99
CA SER A 500 -16.58 -24.92 1.99
C SER A 500 -16.89 -23.63 1.23
N LEU A 501 -17.97 -22.94 1.61
CA LEU A 501 -18.11 -21.47 1.60
C LEU A 501 -19.58 -21.00 1.68
N LEU A 502 -20.50 -21.87 2.10
CA LEU A 502 -21.54 -21.46 3.05
C LEU A 502 -21.08 -21.95 4.42
N ILE A 503 -20.24 -21.13 5.04
CA ILE A 503 -19.76 -21.37 6.39
C ILE A 503 -20.51 -20.34 7.24
N ASN A 504 -21.44 -20.80 8.09
CA ASN A 504 -22.08 -19.93 9.06
C ASN A 504 -21.00 -19.35 10.00
N ARG A 505 -21.31 -18.33 10.81
CA ARG A 505 -20.34 -17.76 11.77
C ARG A 505 -19.67 -18.84 12.63
N GLU A 506 -20.40 -19.92 12.90
CA GLU A 506 -20.02 -21.07 13.71
C GLU A 506 -18.99 -21.98 13.04
N ASP A 507 -18.93 -21.98 11.70
CA ASP A 507 -18.10 -22.89 10.92
C ASP A 507 -16.79 -22.23 10.43
N TYR A 508 -16.65 -20.89 10.61
CA TYR A 508 -15.53 -20.08 10.13
C TYR A 508 -14.58 -19.73 11.28
N LYS A 509 -13.32 -20.15 11.22
CA LYS A 509 -12.30 -19.87 12.25
C LYS A 509 -11.17 -19.03 11.70
N HIS A 510 -11.13 -17.74 12.07
CA HIS A 510 -9.89 -16.96 11.95
C HIS A 510 -8.84 -17.54 12.91
N LEU A 511 -7.67 -17.90 12.38
CA LEU A 511 -6.51 -18.26 13.19
C LEU A 511 -5.84 -16.97 13.66
N VAL A 512 -6.32 -16.45 14.79
CA VAL A 512 -5.71 -15.30 15.46
C VAL A 512 -4.78 -15.81 16.55
N GLU A 513 -3.55 -15.33 16.55
CA GLU A 513 -2.67 -15.51 17.70
C GLU A 513 -3.15 -14.61 18.85
N VAL A 514 -3.48 -15.24 19.97
CA VAL A 514 -3.86 -14.55 21.20
C VAL A 514 -2.92 -15.01 22.31
N HIS A 515 -2.42 -14.05 23.08
CA HIS A 515 -1.53 -14.30 24.20
C HIS A 515 -2.30 -14.23 25.52
N VAL A 516 -1.95 -15.08 26.48
CA VAL A 516 -2.45 -14.99 27.86
C VAL A 516 -1.28 -14.90 28.83
N ALA A 517 -1.39 -14.03 29.80
CA ALA A 517 -0.42 -13.90 30.88
C ALA A 517 -1.13 -13.90 32.23
N GLY A 518 -0.40 -14.25 33.29
CA GLY A 518 -0.90 -14.22 34.65
C GLY A 518 0.14 -13.72 35.66
N LEU A 519 -0.36 -12.95 36.63
CA LEU A 519 0.38 -12.49 37.81
C LEU A 519 -0.05 -13.36 38.98
N CYS A 520 0.84 -14.22 39.47
CA CYS A 520 0.54 -15.07 40.62
C CYS A 520 0.83 -14.32 41.91
N ILE A 521 -0.14 -14.28 42.81
CA ILE A 521 -0.01 -13.74 44.16
C ILE A 521 -0.28 -14.82 45.21
N LYS A 522 0.42 -14.73 46.32
CA LYS A 522 0.18 -15.51 47.53
C LYS A 522 -0.17 -14.53 48.63
N GLN A 523 -1.31 -14.74 49.27
CA GLN A 523 -1.74 -13.92 50.41
C GLN A 523 -1.62 -14.74 51.69
N GLU A 524 -0.84 -14.23 52.64
CA GLU A 524 -0.71 -14.76 53.99
C GLU A 524 -0.99 -13.62 54.96
N ASN A 525 -2.11 -13.69 55.68
CA ASN A 525 -2.63 -12.58 56.49
C ASN A 525 -2.83 -11.30 55.64
N GLU A 526 -2.24 -10.18 56.07
CA GLU A 526 -2.28 -8.90 55.36
C GLU A 526 -1.14 -8.74 54.32
N ILE A 527 -0.22 -9.71 54.22
CA ILE A 527 0.93 -9.63 53.32
C ILE A 527 0.58 -10.29 51.99
N ILE A 528 0.74 -9.53 50.90
CA ILE A 528 0.62 -10.02 49.52
C ILE A 528 2.01 -10.14 48.92
N SER A 529 2.38 -11.37 48.60
CA SER A 529 3.60 -11.72 47.86
C SER A 529 3.26 -11.98 46.40
N ILE A 530 4.09 -11.49 45.50
CA ILE A 530 3.92 -11.49 44.05
C ILE A 530 5.05 -12.30 43.44
N LEU A 531 4.72 -13.27 42.58
CA LEU A 531 5.72 -14.06 41.88
C LEU A 531 6.23 -13.31 40.65
N ILE A 532 7.54 -13.09 40.58
CA ILE A 532 8.23 -12.52 39.41
C ILE A 532 9.31 -13.48 38.93
N ALA A 533 9.55 -13.50 37.62
CA ALA A 533 10.57 -14.34 37.01
C ALA A 533 11.44 -13.54 36.04
N ARG A 534 12.77 -13.72 36.12
CA ARG A 534 13.74 -13.02 35.26
C ARG A 534 14.10 -13.89 34.07
N ARG A 535 13.80 -13.40 32.86
CA ARG A 535 14.04 -14.12 31.60
C ARG A 535 15.52 -14.44 31.42
N SER A 536 15.82 -15.61 30.88
CA SER A 536 17.20 -15.99 30.56
C SER A 536 17.83 -15.05 29.50
N PRO A 537 19.16 -14.83 29.53
CA PRO A 537 19.85 -13.91 28.61
C PRO A 537 19.80 -14.32 27.13
N ASP A 538 19.58 -15.60 26.85
CA ASP A 538 19.54 -16.21 25.51
C ASP A 538 18.19 -16.03 24.79
N ARG A 539 17.22 -15.35 25.41
CA ARG A 539 15.89 -15.12 24.82
C ARG A 539 15.93 -14.02 23.76
N ASP A 540 15.33 -14.29 22.59
CA ASP A 540 15.22 -13.33 21.48
C ASP A 540 14.43 -12.06 21.84
N LEU A 541 13.43 -12.19 22.71
CA LEU A 541 12.57 -11.09 23.16
C LEU A 541 12.81 -10.81 24.64
N PHE A 542 13.18 -9.55 24.91
CA PHE A 542 13.38 -8.99 26.25
C PHE A 542 14.29 -9.83 27.17
N PRO A 543 15.54 -10.15 26.76
CA PRO A 543 16.48 -10.85 27.62
C PRO A 543 16.76 -10.04 28.90
N ASP A 544 17.01 -10.75 30.00
CA ASP A 544 17.32 -10.17 31.32
C ASP A 544 16.23 -9.30 31.97
N LYS A 545 14.98 -9.35 31.48
CA LYS A 545 13.85 -8.61 32.07
C LYS A 545 12.98 -9.50 32.95
N TYR A 546 12.41 -8.92 34.00
CA TYR A 546 11.37 -9.54 34.80
C TYR A 546 10.01 -9.49 34.09
N GLU A 547 9.29 -10.59 34.21
CA GLU A 547 7.93 -10.78 33.70
C GLU A 547 7.08 -11.64 34.65
N GLY A 548 5.80 -11.77 34.29
CA GLY A 548 4.93 -12.82 34.82
C GLY A 548 5.05 -14.10 34.01
N CYS A 549 4.09 -15.03 34.14
CA CYS A 549 4.05 -16.24 33.33
C CYS A 549 2.99 -16.11 32.23
N GLY A 550 3.27 -16.57 31.02
CA GLY A 550 2.31 -16.45 29.92
C GLY A 550 2.84 -16.94 28.58
N GLY A 551 1.94 -17.04 27.62
CA GLY A 551 2.27 -17.48 26.27
C GLY A 551 1.06 -17.51 25.35
N GLN A 552 1.26 -18.11 24.18
CA GLN A 552 0.23 -18.28 23.17
C GLN A 552 -0.88 -19.24 23.63
N LEU A 553 -2.12 -18.84 23.41
CA LEU A 553 -3.30 -19.67 23.63
C LEU A 553 -3.40 -20.75 22.54
N ARG A 554 -3.75 -21.97 22.91
CA ARG A 554 -4.01 -23.04 21.93
C ARG A 554 -5.38 -22.84 21.26
N PRO A 555 -5.57 -23.30 20.00
CA PRO A 555 -6.87 -23.26 19.36
C PRO A 555 -7.96 -23.92 20.23
N GLY A 556 -9.01 -23.17 20.58
CA GLY A 556 -10.14 -23.64 21.38
C GLY A 556 -9.92 -23.66 22.90
N GLU A 557 -8.76 -23.25 23.40
CA GLU A 557 -8.46 -23.18 24.84
C GLU A 557 -9.11 -21.96 25.48
N LEU A 558 -9.69 -22.10 26.68
CA LEU A 558 -10.21 -20.96 27.44
C LEU A 558 -9.07 -20.17 28.06
N PHE A 559 -9.22 -18.85 28.20
CA PHE A 559 -8.16 -18.00 28.75
C PHE A 559 -7.63 -18.48 30.11
N ASN A 560 -8.53 -18.87 31.02
CA ASN A 560 -8.17 -19.36 32.34
C ASN A 560 -7.35 -20.65 32.28
N ASP A 561 -7.73 -21.56 31.37
CA ASP A 561 -7.05 -22.83 31.21
C ASP A 561 -5.67 -22.62 30.59
N GLY A 562 -5.56 -21.69 29.64
CA GLY A 562 -4.28 -21.26 29.09
C GLY A 562 -3.34 -20.70 30.15
N VAL A 563 -3.80 -19.77 31.00
CA VAL A 563 -2.99 -19.22 32.09
C VAL A 563 -2.56 -20.31 33.06
N LYS A 564 -3.48 -21.17 33.53
CA LYS A 564 -3.17 -22.30 34.42
C LYS A 564 -2.16 -23.25 33.78
N ARG A 565 -2.33 -23.57 32.50
CA ARG A 565 -1.40 -24.41 31.75
C ARG A 565 -0.01 -23.79 31.69
N HIS A 566 0.11 -22.51 31.37
CA HIS A 566 1.40 -21.83 31.34
C HIS A 566 2.07 -21.87 32.71
N PHE A 567 1.36 -21.57 33.80
CA PHE A 567 1.91 -21.72 35.15
C PHE A 567 2.32 -23.16 35.48
N LYS A 568 1.53 -24.16 35.09
CA LYS A 568 1.84 -25.56 35.36
C LYS A 568 3.08 -26.03 34.61
N ILE A 569 3.20 -25.70 33.33
CA ILE A 569 4.28 -26.14 32.44
C ILE A 569 5.56 -25.33 32.67
N GLU A 570 5.46 -24.00 32.75
CA GLU A 570 6.62 -23.11 32.75
C GLU A 570 7.13 -22.81 34.16
N MET A 571 6.26 -22.86 35.17
CA MET A 571 6.58 -22.47 36.54
C MET A 571 6.36 -23.61 37.56
N GLY A 572 5.79 -24.75 37.16
CA GLY A 572 5.50 -25.87 38.06
C GLY A 572 4.39 -25.59 39.08
N LEU A 573 3.54 -24.58 38.84
CA LEU A 573 2.55 -24.09 39.81
C LEU A 573 1.11 -24.41 39.42
N ASP A 574 0.30 -24.70 40.45
CA ASP A 574 -1.16 -24.66 40.35
C ASP A 574 -1.66 -23.31 40.87
N VAL A 575 -2.51 -22.66 40.08
CA VAL A 575 -3.06 -21.34 40.38
C VAL A 575 -4.56 -21.29 40.14
N GLU A 576 -5.24 -20.40 40.86
CA GLU A 576 -6.63 -20.02 40.62
C GLU A 576 -6.68 -18.66 39.93
N VAL A 577 -7.34 -18.58 38.77
CA VAL A 577 -7.44 -17.33 37.99
C VAL A 577 -8.61 -16.50 38.51
N ILE A 578 -8.37 -15.23 38.86
CA ILE A 578 -9.44 -14.30 39.27
C ILE A 578 -9.96 -13.55 38.05
N ASN A 579 -10.90 -14.16 37.31
CA ASN A 579 -11.37 -13.66 36.00
C ASN A 579 -11.80 -12.18 35.98
N LYS A 580 -12.34 -11.67 37.10
CA LYS A 580 -12.81 -10.29 37.22
C LYS A 580 -11.69 -9.25 37.27
N ILE A 581 -10.45 -9.68 37.48
CA ILE A 581 -9.28 -8.80 37.63
C ILE A 581 -8.30 -9.14 36.51
N HIS A 582 -8.44 -8.41 35.40
CA HIS A 582 -7.61 -8.58 34.21
C HIS A 582 -7.38 -7.25 33.49
N ARG A 583 -6.42 -7.25 32.57
CA ARG A 583 -6.07 -6.13 31.69
C ARG A 583 -5.87 -6.62 30.27
N PHE A 584 -6.23 -5.80 29.28
CA PHE A 584 -5.91 -6.05 27.88
C PHE A 584 -4.61 -5.34 27.53
N TYR A 585 -3.77 -6.02 26.75
CA TYR A 585 -2.53 -5.44 26.24
C TYR A 585 -2.23 -6.01 24.85
N TYR A 586 -1.21 -5.47 24.19
CA TYR A 586 -0.72 -6.03 22.95
C TYR A 586 0.81 -6.06 22.96
N ILE A 587 1.37 -7.05 22.25
CA ILE A 587 2.80 -7.18 22.02
C ILE A 587 3.04 -6.85 20.54
N SER A 588 4.05 -6.05 20.23
CA SER A 588 4.47 -5.79 18.85
C SER A 588 5.88 -6.35 18.61
N PRO A 589 5.99 -7.64 18.24
CA PRO A 589 7.27 -8.20 17.83
C PRO A 589 7.79 -7.51 16.56
N ASN A 590 9.10 -7.32 16.44
CA ASN A 590 9.69 -6.72 15.24
C ASN A 590 9.27 -7.51 13.98
N LYS A 591 8.68 -6.81 12.99
CA LYS A 591 8.22 -7.34 11.68
C LYS A 591 6.94 -8.21 11.70
N GLN A 592 6.17 -8.25 12.80
CA GLN A 592 4.88 -8.95 12.84
C GLN A 592 3.73 -8.02 13.25
N SER A 593 2.50 -8.42 12.92
CA SER A 593 1.27 -7.75 13.38
C SER A 593 1.17 -7.77 14.91
N PRO A 594 0.52 -6.78 15.55
CA PRO A 594 0.33 -6.77 16.99
C PRO A 594 -0.41 -8.04 17.47
N ILE A 595 0.15 -8.72 18.46
CA ILE A 595 -0.46 -9.88 19.12
C ILE A 595 -1.29 -9.36 20.29
N GLN A 596 -2.58 -9.68 20.29
CA GLN A 596 -3.50 -9.29 21.36
C GLN A 596 -3.30 -10.18 22.58
N GLY A 597 -3.37 -9.61 23.79
CA GLY A 597 -3.23 -10.37 25.01
C GLY A 597 -4.13 -9.96 26.16
N VAL A 598 -4.36 -10.91 27.07
CA VAL A 598 -5.10 -10.70 28.32
C VAL A 598 -4.21 -11.09 29.50
N PHE A 599 -4.05 -10.17 30.45
CA PHE A 599 -3.22 -10.34 31.64
C PHE A 599 -4.11 -10.48 32.88
N PHE A 600 -4.09 -11.64 33.53
CA PHE A 600 -4.94 -11.94 34.68
C PHE A 600 -4.21 -11.88 36.02
N LEU A 601 -4.91 -11.54 37.09
CA LEU A 601 -4.45 -11.86 38.45
C LEU A 601 -4.79 -13.32 38.81
N CYS A 602 -3.85 -14.01 39.44
CA CYS A 602 -3.98 -15.41 39.85
C CYS A 602 -3.60 -15.60 41.32
N MET A 603 -4.34 -16.43 42.05
CA MET A 603 -4.00 -16.86 43.41
C MET A 603 -3.19 -18.15 43.38
N TYR A 604 -2.09 -18.18 44.11
CA TYR A 604 -1.31 -19.38 44.37
C TYR A 604 -2.15 -20.46 45.06
N LYS A 605 -2.03 -21.72 44.62
CA LYS A 605 -2.62 -22.89 45.30
C LYS A 605 -1.58 -23.87 45.79
N SER A 606 -0.74 -24.37 44.90
CA SER A 606 0.26 -25.39 45.21
C SER A 606 1.39 -25.42 44.18
N GLY A 607 2.43 -26.21 44.47
CA GLY A 607 3.61 -26.35 43.61
C GLY A 607 4.78 -25.49 44.08
N GLU A 608 5.96 -25.81 43.56
CA GLU A 608 7.21 -25.10 43.85
C GLU A 608 7.63 -24.30 42.62
N PRO A 609 7.81 -22.97 42.71
CA PRO A 609 8.14 -22.15 41.55
C PRO A 609 9.51 -22.55 40.96
N LYS A 610 9.50 -23.17 39.77
CA LYS A 610 10.69 -23.57 39.04
C LYS A 610 10.48 -23.35 37.55
N SER A 611 11.46 -22.77 36.87
CA SER A 611 11.40 -22.54 35.43
C SER A 611 12.74 -22.80 34.77
N ILE A 612 12.72 -23.41 33.59
CA ILE A 612 13.92 -23.61 32.76
C ILE A 612 14.23 -22.38 31.89
N ASN A 613 13.24 -21.51 31.68
CA ASN A 613 13.31 -20.34 30.80
C ASN A 613 13.75 -19.05 31.54
N HIS A 614 13.98 -19.15 32.84
CA HIS A 614 14.26 -18.02 33.72
C HIS A 614 15.50 -18.31 34.57
N THR A 615 16.33 -17.29 34.75
CA THR A 615 17.52 -17.38 35.61
C THR A 615 17.20 -17.19 37.09
N GLU A 616 16.07 -16.55 37.40
CA GLU A 616 15.60 -16.32 38.76
C GLU A 616 14.08 -16.34 38.79
N VAL A 617 13.50 -17.00 39.79
CA VAL A 617 12.06 -16.99 40.09
C VAL A 617 11.92 -16.74 41.58
N LYS A 618 11.21 -15.67 41.98
CA LYS A 618 11.08 -15.30 43.39
C LYS A 618 9.77 -14.62 43.72
N TRP A 619 9.41 -14.71 44.99
CA TRP A 619 8.32 -13.95 45.59
C TRP A 619 8.83 -12.60 46.08
N VAL A 620 8.10 -11.53 45.80
CA VAL A 620 8.38 -10.18 46.30
C VAL A 620 7.10 -9.57 46.85
N THR A 621 7.19 -8.80 47.92
CA THR A 621 6.07 -8.00 48.43
C THR A 621 5.72 -6.86 47.47
N LEU A 622 4.53 -6.28 47.63
CA LEU A 622 4.13 -5.12 46.82
C LEU A 622 5.09 -3.92 46.98
N ASP A 623 5.66 -3.72 48.17
CA ASP A 623 6.59 -2.61 48.42
C ASP A 623 7.98 -2.88 47.85
N GLU A 624 8.45 -4.13 47.92
CA GLU A 624 9.65 -4.56 47.20
C GLU A 624 9.47 -4.36 45.69
N LEU A 625 8.35 -4.81 45.11
CA LEU A 625 8.06 -4.61 43.69
C LEU A 625 8.08 -3.12 43.31
N LYS A 626 7.48 -2.25 44.13
CA LYS A 626 7.49 -0.79 43.90
C LYS A 626 8.90 -0.21 43.93
N SER A 627 9.77 -0.67 44.83
CA SER A 627 11.14 -0.17 44.99
C SER A 627 12.12 -0.66 43.92
N MET A 628 11.83 -1.77 43.21
CA MET A 628 12.65 -2.24 42.09
C MET A 628 12.67 -1.25 40.92
N SER A 629 13.79 -1.12 40.21
CA SER A 629 13.88 -0.24 39.03
C SER A 629 12.93 -0.68 37.91
N GLU A 630 12.22 0.25 37.27
CA GLU A 630 11.36 -0.07 36.13
C GLU A 630 12.15 -0.61 34.92
N SER A 631 13.42 -0.21 34.80
CA SER A 631 14.31 -0.66 33.72
C SER A 631 14.60 -2.17 33.74
N VAL A 632 14.37 -2.87 34.86
CA VAL A 632 14.57 -4.33 34.93
C VAL A 632 13.34 -5.13 34.51
N PHE A 633 12.23 -4.48 34.17
CA PHE A 633 11.01 -5.14 33.68
C PHE A 633 10.84 -4.95 32.18
N ILE A 634 10.00 -5.79 31.57
CA ILE A 634 9.44 -5.49 30.25
C ILE A 634 8.63 -4.19 30.37
N LYS A 635 8.65 -3.37 29.31
CA LYS A 635 7.94 -2.09 29.28
C LYS A 635 6.48 -2.27 29.74
N ASP A 636 6.02 -1.38 30.61
CA ASP A 636 4.67 -1.31 31.19
C ASP A 636 4.25 -2.48 32.12
N VAL A 637 4.96 -3.62 32.10
CA VAL A 637 4.60 -4.81 32.91
C VAL A 637 4.60 -4.54 34.41
N LYS A 638 5.58 -3.82 34.95
CA LYS A 638 5.62 -3.48 36.38
C LYS A 638 4.37 -2.70 36.81
N ASN A 639 3.95 -1.72 36.00
CA ASN A 639 2.81 -0.88 36.31
C ASN A 639 1.51 -1.67 36.23
N GLU A 640 1.37 -2.55 35.24
CA GLU A 640 0.23 -3.47 35.14
C GLU A 640 0.15 -4.43 36.33
N MET A 641 1.29 -4.95 36.80
CA MET A 641 1.34 -5.81 37.99
C MET A 641 0.81 -5.09 39.23
N ILE A 642 1.30 -3.86 39.48
CA ILE A 642 0.86 -3.03 40.61
C ILE A 642 -0.64 -2.71 40.48
N ALA A 643 -1.11 -2.39 39.28
CA ALA A 643 -2.52 -2.08 39.03
C ALA A 643 -3.44 -3.28 39.34
N LEU A 644 -3.06 -4.50 38.93
CA LEU A 644 -3.82 -5.72 39.21
C LEU A 644 -3.90 -6.01 40.72
N VAL A 645 -2.79 -5.87 41.45
CA VAL A 645 -2.76 -6.09 42.90
C VAL A 645 -3.60 -5.04 43.64
N ASN A 646 -3.50 -3.77 43.26
CA ASN A 646 -4.31 -2.71 43.86
C ASN A 646 -5.81 -2.93 43.62
N GLN A 647 -6.19 -3.38 42.42
CA GLN A 647 -7.58 -3.71 42.11
C GLN A 647 -8.09 -4.88 42.96
N TYR A 648 -7.24 -5.87 43.25
CA TYR A 648 -7.59 -6.97 44.16
C TYR A 648 -7.79 -6.50 45.59
N VAL A 649 -6.85 -5.71 46.14
CA VAL A 649 -6.97 -5.15 47.49
C VAL A 649 -8.23 -4.28 47.63
N GLN A 650 -8.61 -3.53 46.59
CA GLN A 650 -9.86 -2.78 46.60
C GLN A 650 -11.10 -3.68 46.56
N SER A 651 -11.03 -4.80 45.83
CA SER A 651 -12.15 -5.74 45.70
C SER A 651 -12.41 -6.56 46.96
N THR A 652 -11.41 -6.80 47.80
CA THR A 652 -11.52 -7.57 49.05
C THR A 652 -11.86 -6.72 50.27
N LYS A 653 -11.85 -5.38 50.15
CA LYS A 653 -12.28 -4.43 51.19
C LYS A 653 -13.80 -4.14 51.18
N LYS A 654 -14.54 -4.65 50.19
CA LYS A 654 -16.00 -4.68 50.14
C LYS A 654 -16.48 -6.05 50.60
#